data_AF-A0A7Y8ED70-F1
#
_entry.id   AF-A0A7Y8ED70-F1
#
_cell.length_a   1.000
_cell.length_b   1.000
_cell.length_c   1.000
_cell.angle_alpha   90.00
_cell.angle_beta   90.00
_cell.angle_gamma   90.00
#
_symmetry.space_group_name_H-M   'P 1'
#
loop_
_entity.id
_entity.type
_entity.pdbx_description
1 polymer ?
#
loop_
_entity_poly.entity_id
_entity_poly.type
_entity_poly.pdbx_seq_one_letter_code
_entity_poly.pdbx_strand_id
1 'polypeptide(L)'
;MSQTITPGQLQQWLFDGQEIALFDVREHGQYGEAHLFHGVNLPYSRLELEVQRLAPNPQVRLVIYDQHGGEVAARTALRLQALGYSHVHVLQGGADGWQAAGLQLFAGVHVPSKAFGELVEEASHTPHVTAQQLADWQATGEPLVVLDGRPFDEYRKMTIPGSICCPNGELGYRLHDLVPDETTPIVVNCAGRTRSIIGAQTLINLGVKNPVYALENGTQGWYLADFKLEHGSTRRYADQVSTDLAQQREAARQLAERAGVVSVAAEQVRQWVADSARSLFLCDVRTAEEFAAGSLPGAQHTPGGQLIQSTDLYIGVRQARVVLVDSDGVRAPIVASWLRQLGHEAYVLEEGVQSGLALPVTRAVPFKALPLISAQALADALNDNAVDLVDLRPSMTHRKGRIAGSRWSIRSLLTAGVRPLVLLADDPALAAFAVLELGEDVRLLDGGYAAWVAAGLPVIEDAQTPPDHQCIDFLFFTHDRHSGNKDAARQYLAWEIGLLAQMSEAEIASLKPLAPASRVRTRLIHAARTEGGNGGRAVNIPITRLSTVLFDNLAQMRDARSRRDSERVLSYGARGNPTAFALEDLVTELEGGYRTRLYGTGLAAAAQTFLAYLRPGDHVLITDAVYSPVRKLAREFLRPFGIEVSYFTPDGSGLEAQLQANTKMVYAETPGSLLYELCDLPAIAALCKPRGILLAVDNTWGSAYLYRPLALGADISIMALTKYLGGHSDVMMGSVCTTQAAWPALAKMSDTFGNAVSADDAYLILRGARTLASRLDVHERQALAIAQWLQVQPQVKRVFHPALPEHPGHALWKRDFSGSNGLLSFELNSADGGYVERFIDGLQLFGLGASWGGFESLVTLADTQDRQSAADRGLNPVVRLHVGLEDVEALIEDLQRGFAAGGPL
;
A
#
# COMPACT_ATOMS: atom_id res chain seq x y z
N MET A 1 7.41 32.64 22.36
CA MET A 1 8.32 31.76 23.13
C MET A 1 8.20 30.37 22.55
N SER A 2 9.29 29.79 22.04
CA SER A 2 9.29 28.40 21.57
C SER A 2 9.19 27.44 22.74
N GLN A 3 8.37 26.39 22.60
CA GLN A 3 8.23 25.37 23.63
C GLN A 3 9.12 24.16 23.29
N THR A 4 9.88 23.68 24.26
CA THR A 4 10.67 22.46 24.08
C THR A 4 9.78 21.22 24.24
N ILE A 5 9.94 20.22 23.38
CA ILE A 5 9.20 18.95 23.44
C ILE A 5 10.15 17.75 23.49
N THR A 6 9.72 16.65 24.10
CA THR A 6 10.53 15.42 24.20
C THR A 6 10.44 14.56 22.93
N PRO A 7 11.42 13.68 22.66
CA PRO A 7 11.32 12.70 21.57
C PRO A 7 10.06 11.83 21.63
N GLY A 8 9.67 11.37 22.84
CA GLY A 8 8.44 10.58 23.01
C GLY A 8 7.16 11.35 22.68
N GLN A 9 7.09 12.64 23.02
CA GLN A 9 5.97 13.51 22.62
C GLN A 9 5.91 13.70 21.11
N LEU A 10 7.05 13.96 20.47
CA LEU A 10 7.12 14.08 19.00
C LEU A 10 6.70 12.77 18.32
N GLN A 11 7.17 11.61 18.81
CA GLN A 11 6.77 10.30 18.28
C GLN A 11 5.25 10.13 18.33
N GLN A 12 4.59 10.51 19.42
CA GLN A 12 3.13 10.47 19.51
C GLN A 12 2.46 11.43 18.49
N TRP A 13 2.97 12.66 18.38
CA TRP A 13 2.41 13.68 17.48
C TRP A 13 2.56 13.32 16.00
N LEU A 14 3.57 12.54 15.60
CA LEU A 14 3.74 12.10 14.22
C LEU A 14 2.61 11.18 13.71
N PHE A 15 1.86 10.57 14.63
CA PHE A 15 0.82 9.57 14.33
C PHE A 15 -0.54 9.87 14.99
N ASP A 16 -0.76 11.09 15.51
CA ASP A 16 -2.03 11.48 16.15
C ASP A 16 -3.12 11.95 15.16
N GLY A 17 -2.80 11.95 13.86
CA GLY A 17 -3.69 12.35 12.77
C GLY A 17 -3.81 13.86 12.55
N GLN A 18 -3.07 14.68 13.31
CA GLN A 18 -3.06 16.13 13.14
C GLN A 18 -1.93 16.59 12.21
N GLU A 19 -2.04 17.82 11.70
CA GLU A 19 -0.94 18.39 10.91
C GLU A 19 0.30 18.64 11.76
N ILE A 20 1.45 18.28 11.19
CA ILE A 20 2.75 18.55 11.78
C ILE A 20 3.78 18.83 10.69
N ALA A 21 4.51 19.92 10.85
CA ALA A 21 5.73 20.22 10.10
C ALA A 21 6.94 19.83 10.97
N LEU A 22 7.77 18.91 10.50
CA LEU A 22 8.98 18.48 11.20
C LEU A 22 10.20 18.87 10.38
N PHE A 23 10.88 19.94 10.78
CA PHE A 23 12.00 20.49 10.02
C PHE A 23 13.36 20.22 10.68
N ASP A 24 14.24 19.61 9.91
CA ASP A 24 15.68 19.58 10.22
C ASP A 24 16.30 20.88 9.72
N VAL A 25 16.77 21.71 10.64
CA VAL A 25 17.30 23.04 10.32
C VAL A 25 18.80 23.04 10.06
N ARG A 26 19.44 21.87 10.08
CA ARG A 26 20.84 21.69 9.68
C ARG A 26 21.02 21.80 8.17
N GLU A 27 22.26 21.96 7.75
CA GLU A 27 22.61 22.01 6.34
C GLU A 27 22.42 20.65 5.66
N HIS A 28 22.28 20.68 4.33
CA HIS A 28 21.88 19.50 3.54
C HIS A 28 22.80 18.29 3.72
N GLY A 29 24.12 18.50 3.86
CA GLY A 29 25.07 17.43 4.11
C GLY A 29 24.82 16.74 5.45
N GLN A 30 24.62 17.50 6.51
CA GLN A 30 24.34 16.97 7.85
C GLN A 30 23.00 16.24 7.93
N TYR A 31 21.95 16.80 7.31
CA TYR A 31 20.66 16.11 7.18
C TYR A 31 20.86 14.74 6.52
N GLY A 32 21.57 14.70 5.40
CA GLY A 32 21.80 13.47 4.65
C GLY A 32 22.67 12.43 5.37
N GLU A 33 23.41 12.79 6.41
CA GLU A 33 24.18 11.84 7.23
C GLU A 33 23.28 11.06 8.19
N ALA A 34 22.36 11.74 8.88
CA ALA A 34 21.42 11.12 9.81
C ALA A 34 20.29 12.07 10.17
N HIS A 35 19.04 11.70 9.91
CA HIS A 35 17.84 12.51 10.19
C HIS A 35 16.65 11.65 10.67
N LEU A 36 15.62 12.28 11.22
CA LEU A 36 14.36 11.60 11.59
C LEU A 36 13.62 11.14 10.33
N PHE A 37 12.95 9.98 10.35
CA PHE A 37 12.27 9.40 9.16
C PHE A 37 11.35 10.39 8.44
N HIS A 38 10.55 11.13 9.20
CA HIS A 38 9.61 12.14 8.70
C HIS A 38 10.17 13.57 8.71
N GLY A 39 11.46 13.74 9.01
CA GLY A 39 12.12 15.03 8.98
C GLY A 39 12.26 15.56 7.55
N VAL A 40 11.93 16.82 7.35
CA VAL A 40 12.09 17.56 6.10
C VAL A 40 13.24 18.54 6.26
N ASN A 41 14.20 18.54 5.33
CA ASN A 41 15.32 19.48 5.42
C ASN A 41 14.87 20.91 5.08
N LEU A 42 15.03 21.82 6.04
CA LEU A 42 14.84 23.25 5.87
C LEU A 42 16.04 23.96 6.49
N PRO A 43 17.20 23.99 5.79
CA PRO A 43 18.43 24.54 6.35
C PRO A 43 18.23 25.97 6.82
N TYR A 44 18.82 26.32 7.96
CA TYR A 44 18.77 27.69 8.49
C TYR A 44 19.23 28.74 7.46
N SER A 45 20.20 28.36 6.63
CA SER A 45 20.71 29.19 5.53
C SER A 45 19.68 29.56 4.47
N ARG A 46 18.57 28.82 4.37
CA ARG A 46 17.51 29.04 3.38
C ARG A 46 16.13 29.24 4.00
N LEU A 47 16.04 29.39 5.32
CA LEU A 47 14.79 29.39 6.08
C LEU A 47 13.73 30.35 5.51
N GLU A 48 14.07 31.64 5.36
CA GLU A 48 13.14 32.67 4.86
C GLU A 48 12.73 32.46 3.39
N LEU A 49 13.53 31.72 2.61
CA LEU A 49 13.26 31.46 1.20
C LEU A 49 12.26 30.31 1.01
N GLU A 50 12.29 29.32 1.90
CA GLU A 50 11.61 28.04 1.68
C GLU A 50 10.46 27.79 2.66
N VAL A 51 10.45 28.38 3.86
CA VAL A 51 9.50 28.00 4.91
C VAL A 51 8.03 28.21 4.49
N GLN A 52 7.69 29.34 3.87
CA GLN A 52 6.31 29.60 3.43
C GLN A 52 5.87 28.67 2.30
N ARG A 53 6.81 28.13 1.54
CA ARG A 53 6.56 27.15 0.49
C ARG A 53 6.34 25.76 1.09
N LEU A 54 7.15 25.37 2.07
CA LEU A 54 7.10 24.05 2.72
C LEU A 54 6.04 23.95 3.84
N ALA A 55 5.66 25.07 4.47
CA ALA A 55 4.67 25.16 5.52
C ALA A 55 3.80 26.42 5.34
N PRO A 56 2.87 26.45 4.35
CA PRO A 56 2.12 27.66 4.01
C PRO A 56 1.20 28.17 5.12
N ASN A 57 0.80 27.32 6.07
CA ASN A 57 -0.01 27.72 7.21
C ASN A 57 0.88 28.13 8.40
N PRO A 58 0.92 29.43 8.80
CA PRO A 58 1.71 29.87 9.95
C PRO A 58 1.18 29.36 11.31
N GLN A 59 -0.03 28.78 11.35
CA GLN A 59 -0.60 28.17 12.55
C GLN A 59 -0.32 26.67 12.65
N VAL A 60 0.40 26.07 11.69
CA VAL A 60 0.73 24.64 11.74
C VAL A 60 1.57 24.31 12.98
N ARG A 61 1.35 23.14 13.57
CA ARG A 61 2.22 22.60 14.61
C ARG A 61 3.60 22.35 14.01
N LEU A 62 4.56 23.20 14.34
CA LEU A 62 5.88 23.20 13.72
C LEU A 62 6.93 22.78 14.74
N VAL A 63 7.61 21.67 14.48
CA VAL A 63 8.72 21.16 15.29
C VAL A 63 10.01 21.32 14.48
N ILE A 64 10.99 21.98 15.07
CA ILE A 64 12.34 22.10 14.50
C ILE A 64 13.36 21.36 15.35
N TYR A 65 14.43 20.91 14.72
CA TYR A 65 15.58 20.32 15.40
C TYR A 65 16.88 20.56 14.65
N ASP A 66 17.98 20.62 15.41
CA ASP A 66 19.34 20.51 14.89
C ASP A 66 20.00 19.24 15.48
N GLN A 67 21.34 19.18 15.54
CA GLN A 67 22.03 18.00 16.04
C GLN A 67 21.73 17.72 17.53
N HIS A 68 21.76 18.76 18.37
CA HIS A 68 21.80 18.63 19.83
C HIS A 68 20.77 19.52 20.57
N GLY A 69 19.82 20.11 19.84
CA GLY A 69 18.89 21.11 20.38
C GLY A 69 19.57 22.46 20.67
N GLY A 70 20.57 22.81 19.86
CA GLY A 70 21.51 23.90 20.08
C GLY A 70 21.11 25.26 19.50
N GLU A 71 22.12 26.05 19.17
CA GLU A 71 21.97 27.45 18.79
C GLU A 71 21.23 27.64 17.44
N VAL A 72 21.40 26.72 16.49
CA VAL A 72 20.75 26.82 15.17
C VAL A 72 19.24 26.65 15.31
N ALA A 73 18.79 25.68 16.11
CA ALA A 73 17.36 25.53 16.41
C ALA A 73 16.80 26.77 17.13
N ALA A 74 17.52 27.32 18.11
CA ALA A 74 17.07 28.51 18.85
C ALA A 74 16.94 29.75 17.93
N ARG A 75 17.93 30.01 17.08
CA ARG A 75 17.88 31.09 16.08
C ARG A 75 16.75 30.87 15.09
N THR A 76 16.58 29.65 14.59
CA THR A 76 15.48 29.30 13.68
C THR A 76 14.13 29.59 14.32
N ALA A 77 13.92 29.25 15.60
CA ALA A 77 12.67 29.54 16.29
C ALA A 77 12.34 31.04 16.33
N LEU A 78 13.34 31.89 16.60
CA LEU A 78 13.17 33.34 16.61
C LEU A 78 12.82 33.88 15.22
N ARG A 79 13.49 33.38 14.17
CA ARG A 79 13.21 33.76 12.78
C ARG A 79 11.82 33.32 12.35
N LEU A 80 11.40 32.10 12.67
CA LEU A 80 10.04 31.61 12.40
C LEU A 80 8.96 32.47 13.08
N GLN A 81 9.18 32.86 14.34
CA GLN A 81 8.26 33.77 15.03
C GLN A 81 8.21 35.15 14.35
N ALA A 82 9.33 35.68 13.89
CA ALA A 82 9.37 36.94 13.13
C ALA A 82 8.64 36.85 11.78
N LEU A 83 8.54 35.64 11.21
CA LEU A 83 7.77 35.36 9.99
C LEU A 83 6.28 35.07 10.26
N GLY A 84 5.85 35.09 11.52
CA GLY A 84 4.45 34.91 11.92
C GLY A 84 4.06 33.51 12.36
N TYR A 85 5.00 32.55 12.45
CA TYR A 85 4.69 31.21 12.96
C TYR A 85 4.52 31.25 14.47
N SER A 86 3.31 30.90 14.95
CA SER A 86 2.91 31.01 16.36
C SER A 86 3.14 29.72 17.16
N HIS A 87 3.13 28.57 16.50
CA HIS A 87 3.22 27.23 17.12
C HIS A 87 4.56 26.53 16.85
N VAL A 88 5.66 27.20 17.22
CA VAL A 88 7.02 26.69 17.02
C VAL A 88 7.55 25.96 18.26
N HIS A 89 7.96 24.72 18.06
CA HIS A 89 8.50 23.83 19.08
C HIS A 89 9.91 23.39 18.72
N VAL A 90 10.78 23.22 19.73
CA VAL A 90 12.16 22.72 19.55
C VAL A 90 12.25 21.32 20.14
N LEU A 91 12.78 20.36 19.37
CA LEU A 91 13.03 19.01 19.86
C LEU A 91 14.16 19.01 20.91
N GLN A 92 13.86 18.52 22.11
CA GLN A 92 14.84 18.41 23.18
C GLN A 92 15.99 17.48 22.78
N GLY A 93 17.21 18.00 22.84
CA GLY A 93 18.42 17.26 22.49
C GLY A 93 18.61 17.02 20.99
N GLY A 94 17.74 17.54 20.12
CA GLY A 94 17.88 17.41 18.67
C GLY A 94 17.89 15.96 18.18
N ALA A 95 18.62 15.69 17.10
CA ALA A 95 18.82 14.35 16.56
C ALA A 95 19.50 13.40 17.57
N ASP A 96 20.46 13.89 18.34
CA ASP A 96 21.15 13.10 19.38
C ASP A 96 20.16 12.66 20.48
N GLY A 97 19.26 13.56 20.88
CA GLY A 97 18.21 13.30 21.85
C GLY A 97 17.19 12.26 21.36
N TRP A 98 16.85 12.31 20.06
CA TRP A 98 16.02 11.29 19.41
C TRP A 98 16.66 9.90 19.48
N GLN A 99 17.94 9.81 19.12
CA GLN A 99 18.68 8.56 19.19
C GLN A 99 18.86 8.06 20.63
N ALA A 100 19.15 8.96 21.58
CA ALA A 100 19.26 8.63 22.99
C ALA A 100 17.94 8.11 23.61
N ALA A 101 16.79 8.47 23.03
CA ALA A 101 15.49 7.92 23.39
C ALA A 101 15.21 6.52 22.80
N GLY A 102 16.17 5.93 22.07
CA GLY A 102 16.04 4.63 21.42
C GLY A 102 15.29 4.65 20.10
N LEU A 103 15.11 5.83 19.50
CA LEU A 103 14.41 6.00 18.22
C LEU A 103 15.41 6.09 17.06
N GLN A 104 15.04 5.54 15.90
CA GLN A 104 15.94 5.38 14.77
C GLN A 104 16.18 6.70 14.02
N LEU A 105 17.43 6.91 13.59
CA LEU A 105 17.81 7.92 12.60
C LEU A 105 18.14 7.24 11.26
N PHE A 106 17.95 7.98 10.17
CA PHE A 106 18.13 7.48 8.81
C PHE A 106 19.15 8.33 8.06
N ALA A 107 20.11 7.67 7.42
CA ALA A 107 21.00 8.32 6.46
C ALA A 107 20.29 8.51 5.11
N GLY A 108 20.85 9.34 4.23
CA GLY A 108 20.33 9.56 2.89
C GLY A 108 19.31 10.71 2.80
N VAL A 109 18.61 10.76 1.68
CA VAL A 109 17.59 11.80 1.39
C VAL A 109 16.35 11.14 0.79
N HIS A 110 15.19 11.78 0.94
CA HIS A 110 13.90 11.28 0.46
C HIS A 110 13.55 9.89 1.00
N VAL A 111 13.93 9.63 2.25
CA VAL A 111 13.85 8.32 2.88
C VAL A 111 12.42 7.74 2.86
N PRO A 112 11.35 8.51 3.18
CA PRO A 112 9.98 8.00 3.08
C PRO A 112 9.62 7.48 1.69
N SER A 113 9.94 8.21 0.63
CA SER A 113 9.66 7.81 -0.75
C SER A 113 10.43 6.55 -1.17
N LYS A 114 11.68 6.41 -0.69
CA LYS A 114 12.53 5.24 -0.98
C LYS A 114 12.06 4.00 -0.23
N ALA A 115 11.81 4.13 1.07
CA ALA A 115 11.24 3.06 1.88
C ALA A 115 9.88 2.60 1.33
N PHE A 116 9.06 3.54 0.87
CA PHE A 116 7.80 3.21 0.19
C PHE A 116 8.00 2.43 -1.11
N GLY A 117 9.01 2.76 -1.92
CA GLY A 117 9.36 1.98 -3.10
C GLY A 117 9.66 0.52 -2.78
N GLU A 118 10.46 0.25 -1.75
CA GLU A 118 10.75 -1.11 -1.29
C GLU A 118 9.48 -1.81 -0.76
N LEU A 119 8.63 -1.10 -0.01
CA LEU A 119 7.37 -1.66 0.49
C LEU A 119 6.40 -2.03 -0.64
N VAL A 120 6.37 -1.24 -1.71
CA VAL A 120 5.57 -1.55 -2.92
C VAL A 120 6.08 -2.82 -3.59
N GLU A 121 7.39 -3.01 -3.71
CA GLU A 121 7.97 -4.24 -4.26
C GLU A 121 7.62 -5.46 -3.39
N GLU A 122 7.72 -5.36 -2.07
CA GLU A 122 7.35 -6.44 -1.14
C GLU A 122 5.86 -6.79 -1.24
N ALA A 123 4.98 -5.78 -1.25
CA ALA A 123 3.53 -5.96 -1.25
C ALA A 123 2.96 -6.41 -2.61
N SER A 124 3.53 -5.91 -3.72
CA SER A 124 3.01 -6.14 -5.08
C SER A 124 3.76 -7.23 -5.84
N HIS A 125 4.93 -7.67 -5.33
CA HIS A 125 5.86 -8.52 -6.07
C HIS A 125 6.17 -7.97 -7.47
N THR A 126 6.48 -6.68 -7.54
CA THR A 126 6.77 -5.98 -8.80
C THR A 126 7.81 -6.77 -9.61
N PRO A 127 7.49 -7.23 -10.84
CA PRO A 127 8.43 -8.02 -11.62
C PRO A 127 9.70 -7.23 -11.92
N HIS A 128 10.84 -7.89 -11.91
CA HIS A 128 12.13 -7.27 -12.23
C HIS A 128 12.96 -8.14 -13.18
N VAL A 129 13.93 -7.50 -13.82
CA VAL A 129 14.99 -8.16 -14.61
C VAL A 129 16.34 -7.67 -14.14
N THR A 130 17.32 -8.57 -14.12
CA THR A 130 18.71 -8.24 -13.81
C THR A 130 19.36 -7.46 -14.96
N ALA A 131 20.47 -6.75 -14.67
CA ALA A 131 21.28 -6.11 -15.70
C ALA A 131 21.77 -7.09 -16.77
N GLN A 132 22.16 -8.31 -16.37
CA GLN A 132 22.61 -9.35 -17.31
C GLN A 132 21.48 -9.80 -18.24
N GLN A 133 20.29 -10.09 -17.72
CA GLN A 133 19.15 -10.51 -18.53
C GLN A 133 18.76 -9.45 -19.56
N LEU A 134 18.72 -8.17 -19.15
CA LEU A 134 18.42 -7.09 -20.09
C LEU A 134 19.53 -6.93 -21.14
N ALA A 135 20.82 -7.03 -20.75
CA ALA A 135 21.93 -7.00 -21.70
C ALA A 135 21.85 -8.15 -22.71
N ASP A 136 21.48 -9.35 -22.26
CA ASP A 136 21.29 -10.51 -23.13
C ASP A 136 20.14 -10.26 -24.12
N TRP A 137 19.00 -9.75 -23.67
CA TRP A 137 17.87 -9.40 -24.55
C TRP A 137 18.25 -8.36 -25.60
N GLN A 138 19.03 -7.34 -25.21
CA GLN A 138 19.56 -6.34 -26.15
C GLN A 138 20.55 -6.94 -27.16
N ALA A 139 21.39 -7.88 -26.73
CA ALA A 139 22.38 -8.52 -27.58
C ALA A 139 21.77 -9.50 -28.59
N THR A 140 20.69 -10.19 -28.21
CA THR A 140 19.96 -11.12 -29.09
C THR A 140 18.98 -10.41 -30.02
N GLY A 141 18.73 -9.11 -29.82
CA GLY A 141 17.80 -8.32 -30.63
C GLY A 141 16.33 -8.65 -30.35
N GLU A 142 16.01 -9.11 -29.13
CA GLU A 142 14.62 -9.31 -28.69
C GLU A 142 13.86 -7.96 -28.75
N PRO A 143 12.62 -7.93 -29.26
CA PRO A 143 11.84 -6.71 -29.27
C PRO A 143 11.51 -6.30 -27.83
N LEU A 144 11.97 -5.12 -27.39
CA LEU A 144 11.69 -4.57 -26.06
C LEU A 144 11.81 -3.05 -26.06
N VAL A 145 11.18 -2.40 -25.07
CA VAL A 145 11.30 -0.95 -24.82
C VAL A 145 11.90 -0.71 -23.44
N VAL A 146 12.97 0.09 -23.37
CA VAL A 146 13.57 0.53 -22.10
C VAL A 146 13.20 1.99 -21.83
N LEU A 147 12.51 2.25 -20.72
CA LEU A 147 12.07 3.59 -20.32
C LEU A 147 12.82 4.05 -19.07
N ASP A 148 13.45 5.23 -19.15
CA ASP A 148 14.12 5.84 -18.00
C ASP A 148 13.17 6.79 -17.26
N GLY A 149 12.81 6.41 -16.04
CA GLY A 149 11.85 7.11 -15.19
C GLY A 149 12.35 8.39 -14.51
N ARG A 150 13.60 8.80 -14.78
CA ARG A 150 14.24 9.96 -14.15
C ARG A 150 14.01 11.27 -14.94
N PRO A 151 14.23 12.44 -14.32
CA PRO A 151 14.29 13.71 -15.03
C PRO A 151 15.30 13.69 -16.17
N PHE A 152 15.02 14.48 -17.21
CA PHE A 152 15.84 14.52 -18.42
C PHE A 152 17.31 14.88 -18.16
N ASP A 153 17.61 15.75 -17.20
CA ASP A 153 18.98 16.08 -16.83
C ASP A 153 19.75 14.93 -16.16
N GLU A 154 19.07 14.07 -15.39
CA GLU A 154 19.68 12.86 -14.84
C GLU A 154 19.92 11.82 -15.94
N TYR A 155 18.97 11.67 -16.86
CA TYR A 155 19.08 10.78 -18.02
C TYR A 155 20.25 11.16 -18.94
N ARG A 156 20.38 12.45 -19.27
CA ARG A 156 21.45 12.96 -20.14
C ARG A 156 22.84 12.75 -19.55
N LYS A 157 22.98 12.77 -18.21
CA LYS A 157 24.25 12.49 -17.54
C LYS A 157 24.74 11.07 -17.80
N MET A 158 23.86 10.07 -17.70
CA MET A 158 24.15 8.66 -17.98
C MET A 158 22.86 7.86 -18.08
N THR A 159 22.77 6.86 -18.97
CA THR A 159 21.58 6.02 -19.15
C THR A 159 21.90 4.61 -19.65
N ILE A 160 20.93 3.71 -19.61
CA ILE A 160 21.01 2.38 -20.24
C ILE A 160 21.03 2.55 -21.76
N PRO A 161 21.94 1.89 -22.50
CA PRO A 161 21.98 1.98 -23.95
C PRO A 161 20.62 1.70 -24.60
N GLY A 162 20.22 2.54 -25.56
CA GLY A 162 18.96 2.40 -26.29
C GLY A 162 17.68 2.82 -25.53
N SER A 163 17.77 3.16 -24.25
CA SER A 163 16.62 3.65 -23.48
C SER A 163 16.08 5.00 -23.98
N ILE A 164 14.81 5.27 -23.66
CA ILE A 164 14.09 6.52 -23.93
C ILE A 164 13.74 7.19 -22.60
N CYS A 165 14.03 8.48 -22.45
CA CYS A 165 13.63 9.23 -21.27
C CYS A 165 12.11 9.42 -21.24
N CYS A 166 11.47 8.95 -20.17
CA CYS A 166 10.06 9.15 -19.87
C CYS A 166 9.89 9.18 -18.35
N PRO A 167 9.99 10.38 -17.70
CA PRO A 167 9.87 10.50 -16.26
C PRO A 167 8.60 9.83 -15.73
N ASN A 168 8.64 9.23 -14.55
CA ASN A 168 7.53 8.41 -14.06
C ASN A 168 6.15 9.09 -14.06
N GLY A 169 6.09 10.40 -13.82
CA GLY A 169 4.86 11.17 -13.88
C GLY A 169 4.23 11.26 -15.28
N GLU A 170 5.02 11.02 -16.33
CA GLU A 170 4.61 11.05 -17.74
C GLU A 170 4.25 9.66 -18.29
N LEU A 171 4.62 8.57 -17.60
CA LEU A 171 4.48 7.20 -18.13
C LEU A 171 3.05 6.89 -18.59
N GLY A 172 2.05 7.08 -17.72
CA GLY A 172 0.64 6.80 -18.07
C GLY A 172 0.11 7.67 -19.21
N TYR A 173 0.68 8.87 -19.38
CA TYR A 173 0.29 9.81 -20.42
C TYR A 173 0.94 9.48 -21.77
N ARG A 174 2.22 9.06 -21.77
CA ARG A 174 3.05 8.93 -22.99
C ARG A 174 3.24 7.50 -23.48
N LEU A 175 2.94 6.48 -22.68
CA LEU A 175 3.35 5.09 -22.98
C LEU A 175 2.91 4.60 -24.36
N HIS A 176 1.68 4.91 -24.76
CA HIS A 176 1.08 4.42 -26.00
C HIS A 176 1.82 4.84 -27.27
N ASP A 177 2.56 5.97 -27.23
CA ASP A 177 3.38 6.44 -28.35
C ASP A 177 4.80 5.86 -28.32
N LEU A 178 5.21 5.27 -27.20
CA LEU A 178 6.55 4.75 -26.96
C LEU A 178 6.66 3.24 -27.18
N VAL A 179 5.53 2.53 -27.17
CA VAL A 179 5.49 1.07 -27.26
C VAL A 179 4.77 0.64 -28.54
N PRO A 180 5.38 -0.22 -29.37
CA PRO A 180 4.86 -0.51 -30.71
C PRO A 180 3.59 -1.37 -30.72
N ASP A 181 3.38 -2.19 -29.69
CA ASP A 181 2.24 -3.11 -29.56
C ASP A 181 2.03 -3.54 -28.10
N GLU A 182 0.93 -4.27 -27.82
CA GLU A 182 0.53 -4.71 -26.47
C GLU A 182 1.33 -5.92 -25.91
N THR A 183 2.25 -6.50 -26.70
CA THR A 183 3.03 -7.69 -26.34
C THR A 183 4.51 -7.39 -26.10
N THR A 184 5.03 -6.30 -26.65
CA THR A 184 6.42 -5.87 -26.48
C THR A 184 6.74 -5.64 -24.99
N PRO A 185 7.72 -6.35 -24.40
CA PRO A 185 8.17 -6.13 -23.04
C PRO A 185 8.63 -4.68 -22.78
N ILE A 186 8.25 -4.16 -21.63
CA ILE A 186 8.65 -2.83 -21.14
C ILE A 186 9.54 -3.01 -19.92
N VAL A 187 10.74 -2.44 -19.97
CA VAL A 187 11.66 -2.40 -18.81
C VAL A 187 11.80 -0.95 -18.36
N VAL A 188 11.37 -0.66 -17.14
CA VAL A 188 11.51 0.68 -16.54
C VAL A 188 12.79 0.73 -15.72
N ASN A 189 13.68 1.69 -15.98
CA ASN A 189 14.92 1.89 -15.23
C ASN A 189 14.95 3.22 -14.49
N CYS A 190 15.84 3.30 -13.50
CA CYS A 190 16.28 4.56 -12.93
C CYS A 190 17.78 4.49 -12.57
N ALA A 191 18.22 5.31 -11.61
CA ALA A 191 19.60 5.30 -11.14
C ALA A 191 19.89 4.16 -10.15
N GLY A 192 18.92 3.84 -9.30
CA GLY A 192 18.96 2.78 -8.28
C GLY A 192 17.69 1.91 -8.39
N ARG A 193 16.86 1.86 -7.35
CA ARG A 193 15.69 0.96 -7.29
C ARG A 193 14.34 1.68 -7.25
N THR A 194 14.18 2.69 -6.38
CA THR A 194 12.87 3.30 -6.09
C THR A 194 12.03 3.64 -7.34
N ARG A 195 12.58 4.43 -8.28
CA ARG A 195 11.82 4.91 -9.45
C ARG A 195 11.55 3.81 -10.48
N SER A 196 12.41 2.81 -10.61
CA SER A 196 12.12 1.69 -11.52
C SER A 196 10.95 0.86 -10.99
N ILE A 197 10.92 0.58 -9.68
CA ILE A 197 9.80 -0.12 -9.03
C ILE A 197 8.50 0.67 -9.20
N ILE A 198 8.48 1.94 -8.80
CA ILE A 198 7.27 2.78 -8.88
C ILE A 198 6.80 2.94 -10.33
N GLY A 199 7.71 3.13 -11.27
CA GLY A 199 7.36 3.28 -12.68
C GLY A 199 6.78 1.98 -13.28
N ALA A 200 7.43 0.84 -13.03
CA ALA A 200 6.91 -0.46 -13.46
C ALA A 200 5.54 -0.77 -12.84
N GLN A 201 5.41 -0.57 -11.53
CA GLN A 201 4.15 -0.82 -10.82
C GLN A 201 3.05 0.18 -11.24
N THR A 202 3.39 1.40 -11.66
CA THR A 202 2.43 2.35 -12.24
C THR A 202 1.79 1.75 -13.50
N LEU A 203 2.59 1.21 -14.41
CA LEU A 203 2.07 0.61 -15.64
C LEU A 203 1.22 -0.64 -15.34
N ILE A 204 1.66 -1.49 -14.41
CA ILE A 204 0.91 -2.68 -13.97
C ILE A 204 -0.44 -2.27 -13.36
N ASN A 205 -0.44 -1.24 -12.52
CA ASN A 205 -1.65 -0.74 -11.86
C ASN A 205 -2.64 -0.10 -12.84
N LEU A 206 -2.15 0.50 -13.93
CA LEU A 206 -2.96 1.00 -15.05
C LEU A 206 -3.51 -0.12 -15.95
N GLY A 207 -3.11 -1.37 -15.73
CA GLY A 207 -3.64 -2.52 -16.46
C GLY A 207 -3.09 -2.65 -17.88
N VAL A 208 -1.87 -2.14 -18.15
CA VAL A 208 -1.23 -2.34 -19.46
C VAL A 208 -1.04 -3.84 -19.71
N LYS A 209 -1.26 -4.27 -20.95
CA LYS A 209 -1.20 -5.69 -21.33
C LYS A 209 0.22 -6.20 -21.54
N ASN A 210 1.15 -5.29 -21.80
CA ASN A 210 2.56 -5.58 -21.99
C ASN A 210 3.16 -6.29 -20.76
N PRO A 211 4.12 -7.20 -20.95
CA PRO A 211 5.00 -7.63 -19.87
C PRO A 211 5.80 -6.43 -19.36
N VAL A 212 5.67 -6.09 -18.08
CA VAL A 212 6.38 -4.94 -17.47
C VAL A 212 7.35 -5.42 -16.41
N TYR A 213 8.57 -4.88 -16.43
CA TYR A 213 9.63 -5.18 -15.46
C TYR A 213 10.30 -3.90 -14.97
N ALA A 214 10.71 -3.88 -13.70
CA ALA A 214 11.70 -2.93 -13.19
C ALA A 214 13.12 -3.45 -13.51
N LEU A 215 14.03 -2.59 -13.96
CA LEU A 215 15.46 -2.94 -14.02
C LEU A 215 16.02 -2.93 -12.60
N GLU A 216 16.51 -4.10 -12.16
CA GLU A 216 17.10 -4.26 -10.84
C GLU A 216 18.32 -3.36 -10.68
N ASN A 217 18.30 -2.51 -9.65
CA ASN A 217 19.38 -1.58 -9.30
C ASN A 217 19.75 -0.54 -10.39
N GLY A 218 18.97 -0.44 -11.47
CA GLY A 218 19.06 0.63 -12.46
C GLY A 218 20.45 0.77 -13.10
N THR A 219 20.86 2.02 -13.39
CA THR A 219 22.20 2.30 -13.95
C THR A 219 23.34 1.90 -13.03
N GLN A 220 23.13 1.89 -11.70
CA GLN A 220 24.14 1.40 -10.76
C GLN A 220 24.34 -0.11 -10.93
N GLY A 221 23.26 -0.90 -11.01
CA GLY A 221 23.32 -2.34 -11.28
C GLY A 221 24.01 -2.66 -12.61
N TRP A 222 23.67 -1.90 -13.65
CA TRP A 222 24.30 -2.00 -14.97
C TRP A 222 25.81 -1.78 -14.92
N TYR A 223 26.24 -0.71 -14.24
CA TYR A 223 27.66 -0.40 -14.05
C TYR A 223 28.39 -1.43 -13.16
N LEU A 224 27.73 -1.92 -12.12
CA LEU A 224 28.28 -2.96 -11.23
C LEU A 224 28.51 -4.28 -11.98
N ALA A 225 27.65 -4.60 -12.95
CA ALA A 225 27.78 -5.74 -13.86
C ALA A 225 28.76 -5.52 -15.03
N ASP A 226 29.58 -4.46 -14.98
CA ASP A 226 30.62 -4.14 -15.99
C ASP A 226 30.08 -3.81 -17.39
N PHE A 227 28.80 -3.47 -17.51
CA PHE A 227 28.24 -2.97 -18.76
C PHE A 227 28.45 -1.46 -18.92
N LYS A 228 28.60 -1.03 -20.18
CA LYS A 228 28.80 0.39 -20.52
C LYS A 228 27.48 1.15 -20.47
N LEU A 229 27.48 2.30 -19.79
CA LEU A 229 26.40 3.28 -19.85
C LEU A 229 26.56 4.18 -21.08
N GLU A 230 25.44 4.69 -21.57
CA GLU A 230 25.40 5.75 -22.59
C GLU A 230 25.37 7.12 -21.92
N HIS A 231 26.07 8.12 -22.48
CA HIS A 231 26.13 9.48 -21.96
C HIS A 231 25.71 10.50 -23.02
N GLY A 232 25.09 11.61 -22.61
CA GLY A 232 24.69 12.69 -23.53
C GLY A 232 23.46 12.37 -24.39
N SER A 233 22.72 11.31 -24.07
CA SER A 233 21.55 10.91 -24.85
C SER A 233 20.43 11.95 -24.81
N THR A 234 19.70 12.08 -25.92
CA THR A 234 18.60 13.04 -26.09
C THR A 234 17.27 12.39 -26.44
N ARG A 235 17.20 11.05 -26.45
CA ARG A 235 15.96 10.32 -26.77
C ARG A 235 14.92 10.54 -25.68
N ARG A 236 13.79 11.12 -26.06
CA ARG A 236 12.63 11.36 -25.19
C ARG A 236 11.34 11.25 -25.99
N TYR A 237 10.21 11.17 -25.28
CA TYR A 237 8.87 11.21 -25.87
C TYR A 237 8.63 12.51 -26.68
N ALA A 238 7.69 12.46 -27.62
CA ALA A 238 7.26 13.64 -28.38
C ALA A 238 6.43 14.57 -27.49
N ASP A 239 6.51 15.89 -27.72
CA ASP A 239 5.84 16.88 -26.87
C ASP A 239 4.30 16.76 -26.90
N GLN A 240 3.75 16.33 -28.04
CA GLN A 240 2.32 16.06 -28.23
C GLN A 240 2.06 14.55 -28.31
N VAL A 241 0.96 14.09 -27.72
CA VAL A 241 0.50 12.71 -27.85
C VAL A 241 -0.24 12.49 -29.17
N SER A 242 -0.15 11.31 -29.75
CA SER A 242 -0.69 11.03 -31.09
C SER A 242 -2.15 10.55 -31.11
N THR A 243 -2.73 10.21 -29.95
CA THR A 243 -4.05 9.56 -29.84
C THR A 243 -5.01 10.25 -28.87
N ASP A 244 -6.30 9.87 -28.94
CA ASP A 244 -7.29 10.21 -27.91
C ASP A 244 -7.00 9.47 -26.60
N LEU A 245 -7.11 10.19 -25.48
CA LEU A 245 -6.70 9.75 -24.15
C LEU A 245 -7.84 9.14 -23.33
N ALA A 246 -9.00 8.86 -23.94
CA ALA A 246 -10.18 8.38 -23.22
C ALA A 246 -9.91 7.13 -22.37
N GLN A 247 -9.15 6.16 -22.91
CA GLN A 247 -8.80 4.94 -22.17
C GLN A 247 -7.81 5.21 -21.03
N GLN A 248 -6.83 6.09 -21.26
CA GLN A 248 -5.80 6.44 -20.28
C GLN A 248 -6.41 7.22 -19.11
N ARG A 249 -7.34 8.14 -19.39
CA ARG A 249 -8.12 8.86 -18.37
C ARG A 249 -8.94 7.92 -17.52
N GLU A 250 -9.61 6.96 -18.15
CA GLU A 250 -10.42 5.97 -17.44
C GLU A 250 -9.55 5.06 -16.55
N ALA A 251 -8.43 4.54 -17.07
CA ALA A 251 -7.49 3.75 -16.29
C ALA A 251 -6.89 4.55 -15.10
N ALA A 252 -6.52 5.80 -15.34
CA ALA A 252 -6.00 6.70 -14.31
C ALA A 252 -7.06 7.01 -13.22
N ARG A 253 -8.32 7.22 -13.62
CA ARG A 253 -9.46 7.40 -12.70
C ARG A 253 -9.68 6.16 -11.84
N GLN A 254 -9.74 4.98 -12.45
CA GLN A 254 -9.92 3.71 -11.71
C GLN A 254 -8.78 3.46 -10.72
N LEU A 255 -7.53 3.77 -11.11
CA LEU A 255 -6.39 3.69 -10.20
C LEU A 255 -6.53 4.66 -9.02
N ALA A 256 -6.89 5.91 -9.30
CA ALA A 256 -7.11 6.93 -8.28
C ALA A 256 -8.21 6.51 -7.29
N GLU A 257 -9.35 5.99 -7.79
CA GLU A 257 -10.46 5.47 -6.98
C GLU A 257 -10.03 4.30 -6.10
N ARG A 258 -9.28 3.34 -6.65
CA ARG A 258 -8.72 2.21 -5.88
C ARG A 258 -7.82 2.67 -4.74
N ALA A 259 -7.10 3.79 -4.92
CA ALA A 259 -6.24 4.40 -3.90
C ALA A 259 -6.99 5.35 -2.94
N GLY A 260 -8.32 5.49 -3.08
CA GLY A 260 -9.13 6.39 -2.24
C GLY A 260 -8.90 7.88 -2.53
N VAL A 261 -8.45 8.22 -3.74
CA VAL A 261 -8.35 9.61 -4.20
C VAL A 261 -9.74 10.15 -4.47
N VAL A 262 -9.97 11.40 -4.08
CA VAL A 262 -11.23 12.12 -4.31
C VAL A 262 -10.98 13.29 -5.24
N SER A 263 -11.86 13.49 -6.22
CA SER A 263 -11.88 14.68 -7.07
C SER A 263 -12.58 15.83 -6.35
N VAL A 264 -12.09 17.06 -6.54
CA VAL A 264 -12.64 18.25 -5.90
C VAL A 264 -12.85 19.38 -6.89
N ALA A 265 -13.98 20.06 -6.79
CA ALA A 265 -14.27 21.25 -7.57
C ALA A 265 -13.47 22.46 -7.06
N ALA A 266 -13.18 23.42 -7.95
CA ALA A 266 -12.49 24.67 -7.61
C ALA A 266 -13.15 25.44 -6.45
N GLU A 267 -14.48 25.40 -6.34
CA GLU A 267 -15.20 26.08 -5.27
C GLU A 267 -14.90 25.47 -3.89
N GLN A 268 -14.81 24.15 -3.81
CA GLN A 268 -14.45 23.47 -2.56
C GLN A 268 -13.02 23.84 -2.13
N VAL A 269 -12.09 23.95 -3.08
CA VAL A 269 -10.72 24.36 -2.80
C VAL A 269 -10.64 25.82 -2.34
N ARG A 270 -11.44 26.73 -2.93
CA ARG A 270 -11.55 28.12 -2.46
C ARG A 270 -12.03 28.21 -1.01
N GLN A 271 -12.99 27.36 -0.61
CA GLN A 271 -13.43 27.28 0.78
C GLN A 271 -12.32 26.81 1.72
N TRP A 272 -11.48 25.86 1.28
CA TRP A 272 -10.35 25.39 2.08
C TRP A 272 -9.26 26.45 2.28
N VAL A 273 -9.10 27.41 1.37
CA VAL A 273 -8.17 28.52 1.58
C VAL A 273 -8.60 29.44 2.72
N ALA A 274 -9.91 29.53 3.00
CA ALA A 274 -10.41 30.29 4.14
C ALA A 274 -10.27 29.53 5.49
N ASP A 275 -9.97 28.23 5.45
CA ASP A 275 -9.75 27.39 6.63
C ASP A 275 -8.31 27.53 7.13
N SER A 276 -8.09 28.48 8.05
CA SER A 276 -6.77 28.71 8.65
C SER A 276 -6.27 27.59 9.55
N ALA A 277 -7.09 26.56 9.83
CA ALA A 277 -6.70 25.44 10.68
C ALA A 277 -5.90 24.37 9.93
N ARG A 278 -5.87 24.40 8.60
CA ARG A 278 -5.26 23.37 7.76
C ARG A 278 -4.34 23.97 6.69
N SER A 279 -3.30 23.24 6.35
CA SER A 279 -2.37 23.57 5.27
C SER A 279 -2.93 23.06 3.94
N LEU A 280 -2.76 23.86 2.88
CA LEU A 280 -3.15 23.52 1.52
C LEU A 280 -1.97 23.68 0.56
N PHE A 281 -1.68 22.64 -0.21
CA PHE A 281 -0.72 22.67 -1.31
C PHE A 281 -1.46 22.52 -2.63
N LEU A 282 -1.23 23.44 -3.56
CA LEU A 282 -1.67 23.33 -4.95
C LEU A 282 -0.46 22.96 -5.82
N CYS A 283 -0.48 21.75 -6.39
CA CYS A 283 0.67 21.11 -7.00
C CYS A 283 0.39 20.84 -8.49
N ASP A 284 1.09 21.55 -9.38
CA ASP A 284 1.05 21.28 -10.81
C ASP A 284 2.06 20.18 -11.15
N VAL A 285 1.55 19.03 -11.58
CA VAL A 285 2.37 17.81 -11.79
C VAL A 285 2.92 17.69 -13.21
N ARG A 286 2.65 18.65 -14.07
CA ARG A 286 3.06 18.66 -15.48
C ARG A 286 4.55 18.99 -15.64
N THR A 287 5.01 19.00 -16.88
CA THR A 287 6.40 19.35 -17.22
C THR A 287 6.73 20.80 -16.88
N ALA A 288 8.03 21.14 -16.78
CA ALA A 288 8.47 22.50 -16.51
C ALA A 288 8.06 23.47 -17.63
N GLU A 289 8.09 22.98 -18.87
CA GLU A 289 7.70 23.70 -20.06
C GLU A 289 6.19 24.03 -20.04
N GLU A 290 5.35 23.08 -19.66
CA GLU A 290 3.89 23.30 -19.52
C GLU A 290 3.56 24.25 -18.38
N PHE A 291 4.24 24.14 -17.24
CA PHE A 291 4.06 25.06 -16.12
C PHE A 291 4.45 26.49 -16.51
N ALA A 292 5.60 26.65 -17.18
CA ALA A 292 6.07 27.95 -17.66
C ALA A 292 5.17 28.56 -18.75
N ALA A 293 4.54 27.73 -19.58
CA ALA A 293 3.56 28.17 -20.58
C ALA A 293 2.26 28.71 -19.94
N GLY A 294 1.91 28.20 -18.75
CA GLY A 294 0.80 28.71 -17.96
C GLY A 294 0.27 27.67 -16.97
N SER A 295 0.07 28.09 -15.72
CA SER A 295 -0.54 27.30 -14.65
C SER A 295 -1.52 28.17 -13.84
N LEU A 296 -2.14 27.59 -12.82
CA LEU A 296 -3.07 28.28 -11.93
C LEU A 296 -2.31 29.19 -10.95
N PRO A 297 -2.80 30.41 -10.66
CA PRO A 297 -2.21 31.27 -9.64
C PRO A 297 -2.14 30.57 -8.27
N GLY A 298 -0.96 30.60 -7.65
CA GLY A 298 -0.68 29.96 -6.37
C GLY A 298 -0.29 28.48 -6.46
N ALA A 299 -0.29 27.87 -7.67
CA ALA A 299 0.25 26.53 -7.86
C ALA A 299 1.78 26.53 -7.80
N GLN A 300 2.34 25.50 -7.14
CA GLN A 300 3.76 25.18 -7.18
C GLN A 300 4.02 24.17 -8.31
N HIS A 301 5.12 24.35 -9.04
CA HIS A 301 5.57 23.34 -9.99
C HIS A 301 6.17 22.14 -9.26
N THR A 302 5.58 20.97 -9.43
CA THR A 302 5.96 19.73 -8.74
C THR A 302 5.87 18.55 -9.72
N PRO A 303 6.82 18.38 -10.66
CA PRO A 303 6.77 17.32 -11.66
C PRO A 303 6.41 15.97 -11.05
N GLY A 304 5.38 15.30 -11.58
CA GLY A 304 4.74 14.17 -10.90
C GLY A 304 5.69 13.08 -10.41
N GLY A 305 6.65 12.67 -11.25
CA GLY A 305 7.66 11.68 -10.86
C GLY A 305 8.56 12.13 -9.71
N GLN A 306 8.90 13.43 -9.65
CA GLN A 306 9.71 14.00 -8.57
C GLN A 306 8.89 14.25 -7.31
N LEU A 307 7.61 14.61 -7.44
CA LEU A 307 6.72 14.73 -6.29
C LEU A 307 6.57 13.39 -5.56
N ILE A 308 6.54 12.26 -6.29
CA ILE A 308 6.53 10.91 -5.70
C ILE A 308 7.90 10.55 -5.11
N GLN A 309 8.98 10.80 -5.86
CA GLN A 309 10.34 10.39 -5.48
C GLN A 309 10.93 11.19 -4.31
N SER A 310 10.51 12.45 -4.18
CA SER A 310 11.12 13.44 -3.27
C SER A 310 10.04 14.34 -2.69
N THR A 311 9.01 13.72 -2.11
CA THR A 311 7.81 14.43 -1.62
C THR A 311 8.16 15.49 -0.57
N ASP A 312 9.17 15.20 0.25
CA ASP A 312 9.75 16.08 1.27
C ASP A 312 10.34 17.39 0.70
N LEU A 313 10.72 17.45 -0.58
CA LEU A 313 11.17 18.70 -1.21
C LEU A 313 10.03 19.68 -1.49
N TYR A 314 8.81 19.19 -1.58
CA TYR A 314 7.65 19.94 -2.06
C TYR A 314 6.59 20.14 -0.98
N ILE A 315 6.46 19.20 -0.05
CA ILE A 315 5.43 19.17 0.99
C ILE A 315 6.11 18.99 2.34
N GLY A 316 6.20 20.07 3.12
CA GLY A 316 6.83 20.07 4.45
C GLY A 316 5.89 19.74 5.61
N VAL A 317 4.59 19.56 5.34
CA VAL A 317 3.55 19.34 6.36
C VAL A 317 2.88 18.00 6.14
N ARG A 318 2.93 17.12 7.15
CA ARG A 318 2.17 15.86 7.16
C ARG A 318 0.70 16.15 7.43
N GLN A 319 -0.18 15.30 6.88
CA GLN A 319 -1.64 15.46 6.96
C GLN A 319 -2.17 16.78 6.35
N ALA A 320 -1.38 17.50 5.55
CA ALA A 320 -1.87 18.64 4.79
C ALA A 320 -2.77 18.19 3.63
N ARG A 321 -3.67 19.07 3.20
CA ARG A 321 -4.45 18.89 1.96
C ARG A 321 -3.55 19.14 0.76
N VAL A 322 -3.45 18.17 -0.14
CA VAL A 322 -2.62 18.27 -1.34
C VAL A 322 -3.51 18.15 -2.56
N VAL A 323 -3.68 19.23 -3.32
CA VAL A 323 -4.51 19.26 -4.52
C VAL A 323 -3.60 19.23 -5.75
N LEU A 324 -3.73 18.17 -6.55
CA LEU A 324 -2.95 17.98 -7.76
C LEU A 324 -3.69 18.51 -8.99
N VAL A 325 -2.92 19.08 -9.92
CA VAL A 325 -3.42 19.71 -11.13
C VAL A 325 -2.64 19.19 -12.34
N ASP A 326 -3.38 18.83 -13.38
CA ASP A 326 -2.86 18.60 -14.72
C ASP A 326 -3.76 19.27 -15.78
N SER A 327 -3.52 18.97 -17.06
CA SER A 327 -4.35 19.44 -18.17
C SER A 327 -4.93 18.31 -19.03
N ASP A 328 -4.70 17.07 -18.62
CA ASP A 328 -4.94 15.87 -19.42
C ASP A 328 -5.84 14.84 -18.73
N GLY A 329 -6.01 14.92 -17.40
CA GLY A 329 -6.81 13.99 -16.62
C GLY A 329 -6.16 12.61 -16.44
N VAL A 330 -4.84 12.49 -16.66
CA VAL A 330 -4.08 11.24 -16.54
C VAL A 330 -3.00 11.37 -15.46
N ARG A 331 -2.18 12.42 -15.53
CA ARG A 331 -1.01 12.59 -14.64
C ARG A 331 -1.40 12.85 -13.20
N ALA A 332 -2.32 13.78 -12.94
CA ALA A 332 -2.75 14.13 -11.58
C ALA A 332 -3.43 12.96 -10.85
N PRO A 333 -4.38 12.20 -11.45
CA PRO A 333 -4.93 11.00 -10.81
C PRO A 333 -3.89 9.95 -10.46
N ILE A 334 -2.93 9.67 -11.36
CA ILE A 334 -1.84 8.72 -11.11
C ILE A 334 -0.97 9.19 -9.94
N VAL A 335 -0.51 10.44 -9.96
CA VAL A 335 0.36 10.99 -8.90
C VAL A 335 -0.38 11.05 -7.56
N ALA A 336 -1.67 11.42 -7.55
CA ALA A 336 -2.50 11.43 -6.35
C ALA A 336 -2.64 10.04 -5.75
N SER A 337 -2.78 9.01 -6.59
CA SER A 337 -2.86 7.62 -6.14
C SER A 337 -1.61 7.19 -5.36
N TRP A 338 -0.42 7.64 -5.79
CA TRP A 338 0.83 7.35 -5.11
C TRP A 338 0.99 8.17 -3.82
N LEU A 339 0.59 9.44 -3.82
CA LEU A 339 0.61 10.26 -2.61
C LEU A 339 -0.35 9.73 -1.52
N ARG A 340 -1.52 9.19 -1.89
CA ARG A 340 -2.42 8.50 -0.94
C ARG A 340 -1.74 7.28 -0.30
N GLN A 341 -1.05 6.48 -1.11
CA GLN A 341 -0.30 5.32 -0.61
C GLN A 341 0.92 5.74 0.23
N LEU A 342 1.53 6.90 -0.03
CA LEU A 342 2.57 7.51 0.83
C LEU A 342 2.01 8.13 2.13
N GLY A 343 0.69 8.08 2.34
CA GLY A 343 0.03 8.57 3.55
C GLY A 343 -0.40 10.04 3.52
N HIS A 344 -0.40 10.69 2.35
CA HIS A 344 -0.86 12.07 2.18
C HIS A 344 -2.36 12.18 1.87
N GLU A 345 -2.97 13.29 2.27
CA GLU A 345 -4.35 13.63 1.94
C GLU A 345 -4.41 14.28 0.54
N ALA A 346 -4.27 13.46 -0.51
CA ALA A 346 -4.18 13.91 -1.90
C ALA A 346 -5.54 13.92 -2.65
N TYR A 347 -5.76 14.97 -3.44
CA TYR A 347 -6.96 15.22 -4.23
C TYR A 347 -6.60 15.54 -5.67
N VAL A 348 -7.55 15.35 -6.58
CA VAL A 348 -7.43 15.79 -7.98
C VAL A 348 -8.37 16.97 -8.20
N LEU A 349 -7.87 18.07 -8.75
CA LEU A 349 -8.71 19.21 -9.13
C LEU A 349 -9.51 18.88 -10.39
N GLU A 350 -10.85 18.94 -10.30
CA GLU A 350 -11.73 18.82 -11.45
C GLU A 350 -11.44 19.92 -12.48
N GLU A 351 -11.47 19.57 -13.77
CA GLU A 351 -11.10 20.45 -14.90
C GLU A 351 -9.63 20.93 -14.88
N GLY A 352 -8.82 20.51 -13.90
CA GLY A 352 -7.38 20.77 -13.84
C GLY A 352 -7.03 22.26 -13.99
N VAL A 353 -6.11 22.58 -14.89
CA VAL A 353 -5.73 23.97 -15.20
C VAL A 353 -6.84 24.82 -15.81
N GLN A 354 -7.93 24.22 -16.28
CA GLN A 354 -9.07 24.94 -16.86
C GLN A 354 -10.15 25.27 -15.82
N SER A 355 -10.00 24.81 -14.58
CA SER A 355 -10.96 24.99 -13.47
C SER A 355 -11.24 26.43 -13.04
N GLY A 356 -10.44 27.40 -13.50
CA GLY A 356 -10.53 28.80 -13.09
C GLY A 356 -10.17 29.06 -11.63
N LEU A 357 -9.57 28.09 -10.93
CA LEU A 357 -9.08 28.27 -9.56
C LEU A 357 -7.91 29.27 -9.54
N ALA A 358 -7.97 30.24 -8.63
CA ALA A 358 -6.87 31.16 -8.37
C ALA A 358 -6.68 31.29 -6.86
N LEU A 359 -5.50 30.96 -6.38
CA LEU A 359 -5.13 31.06 -4.97
C LEU A 359 -4.16 32.24 -4.76
N PRO A 360 -4.06 32.78 -3.52
CA PRO A 360 -3.05 33.77 -3.19
C PRO A 360 -1.65 33.24 -3.51
N VAL A 361 -0.88 34.00 -4.30
CA VAL A 361 0.51 33.66 -4.60
C VAL A 361 1.36 33.97 -3.38
N THR A 362 2.07 32.96 -2.87
CA THR A 362 3.06 33.13 -1.80
C THR A 362 4.09 34.17 -2.23
N ARG A 363 4.19 35.26 -1.46
CA ARG A 363 5.12 36.35 -1.74
C ARG A 363 6.46 36.05 -1.10
N ALA A 364 7.55 36.35 -1.80
CA ALA A 364 8.89 36.28 -1.22
C ALA A 364 8.96 37.15 0.06
N VAL A 365 9.67 36.65 1.07
CA VAL A 365 9.92 37.40 2.30
C VAL A 365 10.72 38.66 1.94
N PRO A 366 10.26 39.87 2.32
CA PRO A 366 10.97 41.08 2.01
C PRO A 366 12.32 41.12 2.74
N PHE A 367 13.36 41.58 2.04
CA PHE A 367 14.70 41.75 2.59
C PHE A 367 15.25 43.14 2.28
N LYS A 368 16.15 43.64 3.13
CA LYS A 368 16.86 44.90 2.91
C LYS A 368 18.03 44.65 1.97
N ALA A 369 18.04 45.31 0.81
CA ALA A 369 19.17 45.23 -0.12
C ALA A 369 20.46 45.74 0.55
N LEU A 370 21.56 45.04 0.32
CA LEU A 370 22.86 45.39 0.85
C LEU A 370 23.54 46.44 -0.04
N PRO A 371 24.35 47.36 0.53
CA PRO A 371 25.18 48.24 -0.27
C PRO A 371 26.15 47.42 -1.12
N LEU A 372 26.28 47.79 -2.39
CA LEU A 372 27.10 47.07 -3.36
C LEU A 372 28.55 47.58 -3.37
N ILE A 373 29.50 46.69 -3.63
CA ILE A 373 30.90 47.01 -3.94
C ILE A 373 31.27 46.40 -5.29
N SER A 374 31.87 47.18 -6.18
CA SER A 374 32.32 46.68 -7.49
C SER A 374 33.52 45.73 -7.34
N ALA A 375 33.71 44.86 -8.32
CA ALA A 375 34.82 43.90 -8.31
C ALA A 375 36.19 44.58 -8.17
N GLN A 376 36.43 45.70 -8.88
CA GLN A 376 37.68 46.44 -8.78
C GLN A 376 37.87 47.08 -7.40
N ALA A 377 36.84 47.74 -6.85
CA ALA A 377 36.92 48.35 -5.52
C ALA A 377 37.14 47.31 -4.41
N LEU A 378 36.57 46.11 -4.57
CA LEU A 378 36.84 44.99 -3.67
C LEU A 378 38.28 44.48 -3.80
N ALA A 379 38.80 44.36 -5.02
CA ALA A 379 40.19 43.95 -5.25
C ALA A 379 41.18 44.91 -4.57
N ASP A 380 40.97 46.22 -4.72
CA ASP A 380 41.80 47.24 -4.08
C ASP A 380 41.71 47.14 -2.54
N ALA A 381 40.50 47.00 -1.99
CA ALA A 381 40.28 46.87 -0.55
C ALA A 381 40.87 45.57 0.05
N LEU A 382 40.90 44.48 -0.70
CA LEU A 382 41.56 43.23 -0.30
C LEU A 382 43.08 43.37 -0.28
N ASN A 383 43.67 44.05 -1.27
CA ASN A 383 45.10 44.33 -1.31
C ASN A 383 45.56 45.20 -0.12
N ASP A 384 44.73 46.17 0.27
CA ASP A 384 44.97 47.04 1.43
C ASP A 384 44.64 46.37 2.77
N ASN A 385 44.18 45.11 2.76
CA ASN A 385 43.78 44.37 3.95
C ASN A 385 42.67 45.12 4.76
N ALA A 386 41.83 45.89 4.07
CA ALA A 386 40.83 46.79 4.65
C ALA A 386 39.47 46.11 4.89
N VAL A 387 39.21 44.97 4.24
CA VAL A 387 37.95 44.22 4.35
C VAL A 387 38.20 42.73 4.53
N ASP A 388 37.22 42.04 5.11
CA ASP A 388 37.13 40.57 5.08
C ASP A 388 36.16 40.15 3.96
N LEU A 389 36.51 39.13 3.17
CA LEU A 389 35.64 38.57 2.13
C LEU A 389 35.14 37.18 2.55
N VAL A 390 33.83 37.03 2.65
CA VAL A 390 33.19 35.74 2.93
C VAL A 390 32.40 35.26 1.71
N ASP A 391 32.70 34.04 1.28
CA ASP A 391 32.02 33.37 0.18
C ASP A 391 30.94 32.44 0.74
N LEU A 392 29.68 32.77 0.44
CA LEU A 392 28.46 32.06 0.84
C LEU A 392 27.94 31.13 -0.25
N ARG A 393 28.64 31.00 -1.38
CA ARG A 393 28.28 30.03 -2.42
C ARG A 393 28.46 28.60 -1.89
N PRO A 394 27.81 27.59 -2.49
CA PRO A 394 27.98 26.19 -2.08
C PRO A 394 29.45 25.77 -1.98
N SER A 395 29.82 24.97 -0.99
CA SER A 395 31.22 24.61 -0.70
C SER A 395 31.94 24.00 -1.91
N MET A 396 31.26 23.15 -2.68
CA MET A 396 31.83 22.55 -3.89
C MET A 396 32.00 23.56 -5.02
N THR A 397 31.18 24.62 -5.08
CA THR A 397 31.37 25.75 -6.02
C THR A 397 32.58 26.58 -5.60
N HIS A 398 32.76 26.84 -4.30
CA HIS A 398 33.93 27.53 -3.77
C HIS A 398 35.23 26.77 -4.05
N ARG A 399 35.26 25.45 -3.83
CA ARG A 399 36.39 24.57 -4.15
C ARG A 399 36.77 24.61 -5.64
N LYS A 400 35.77 24.64 -6.53
CA LYS A 400 35.97 24.73 -7.99
C LYS A 400 36.57 26.07 -8.41
N GLY A 401 36.33 27.14 -7.67
CA GLY A 401 36.90 28.45 -7.96
C GLY A 401 36.48 29.51 -6.96
N ARG A 402 37.46 30.17 -6.32
CA ARG A 402 37.27 31.20 -5.29
C ARG A 402 38.08 32.46 -5.57
N ILE A 403 37.66 33.58 -4.99
CA ILE A 403 38.44 34.81 -4.99
C ILE A 403 39.60 34.66 -4.00
N ALA A 404 40.81 35.08 -4.37
CA ALA A 404 41.96 35.06 -3.47
C ALA A 404 41.68 35.88 -2.19
N GLY A 405 41.95 35.30 -1.01
CA GLY A 405 41.64 35.93 0.28
C GLY A 405 40.19 35.75 0.76
N SER A 406 39.31 35.14 -0.05
CA SER A 406 37.96 34.77 0.42
C SER A 406 38.00 33.57 1.38
N ARG A 407 37.17 33.63 2.42
CA ARG A 407 36.90 32.51 3.33
C ARG A 407 35.52 31.95 3.02
N TRP A 408 35.41 30.63 2.80
CA TRP A 408 34.12 29.99 2.71
C TRP A 408 33.41 29.99 4.07
N SER A 409 32.11 30.27 4.05
CA SER A 409 31.24 30.11 5.21
C SER A 409 29.80 29.85 4.74
N ILE A 410 28.95 29.50 5.69
CA ILE A 410 27.53 29.30 5.48
C ILE A 410 26.79 29.92 6.66
N ARG A 411 25.54 30.37 6.48
CA ARG A 411 24.86 31.23 7.46
C ARG A 411 24.78 30.61 8.85
N SER A 412 24.60 29.30 8.94
CA SER A 412 24.60 28.57 10.22
C SER A 412 25.92 28.67 10.99
N LEU A 413 27.05 28.86 10.30
CA LEU A 413 28.41 29.00 10.85
C LEU A 413 28.98 30.43 10.76
N LEU A 414 28.18 31.40 10.31
CA LEU A 414 28.65 32.77 10.14
C LEU A 414 28.98 33.40 11.50
N THR A 415 30.13 34.07 11.53
CA THR A 415 30.61 34.83 12.68
C THR A 415 30.95 36.24 12.26
N ALA A 416 30.75 37.20 13.17
CA ALA A 416 31.13 38.59 12.92
C ALA A 416 32.64 38.72 12.70
N GLY A 417 33.03 39.49 11.69
CA GLY A 417 34.43 39.81 11.40
C GLY A 417 34.98 40.92 12.31
N VAL A 418 36.30 41.10 12.28
CA VAL A 418 36.99 42.20 12.97
C VAL A 418 37.04 43.46 12.08
N ARG A 419 36.87 43.29 10.78
CA ARG A 419 36.87 44.34 9.74
C ARG A 419 35.52 44.43 9.04
N PRO A 420 35.27 45.52 8.27
CA PRO A 420 34.11 45.60 7.39
C PRO A 420 34.03 44.38 6.46
N LEU A 421 32.85 43.78 6.34
CA LEU A 421 32.66 42.51 5.66
C LEU A 421 32.12 42.73 4.25
N VAL A 422 32.64 41.96 3.29
CA VAL A 422 32.05 41.82 1.96
C VAL A 422 31.58 40.39 1.78
N LEU A 423 30.33 40.21 1.37
CA LEU A 423 29.75 38.91 1.05
C LEU A 423 29.83 38.66 -0.45
N LEU A 424 30.13 37.41 -0.81
CA LEU A 424 29.93 36.86 -2.14
C LEU A 424 28.84 35.79 -2.04
N ALA A 425 27.74 35.97 -2.78
CA ALA A 425 26.65 35.01 -2.85
C ALA A 425 26.02 35.03 -4.25
N ASP A 426 25.47 33.89 -4.67
CA ASP A 426 24.74 33.79 -5.95
C ASP A 426 23.32 34.37 -5.85
N ASP A 427 22.77 34.45 -4.62
CA ASP A 427 21.44 35.00 -4.34
C ASP A 427 21.56 36.20 -3.38
N PRO A 428 21.18 37.43 -3.83
CA PRO A 428 21.18 38.61 -2.98
C PRO A 428 20.28 38.50 -1.74
N ALA A 429 19.18 37.75 -1.82
CA ALA A 429 18.30 37.54 -0.68
C ALA A 429 19.00 36.72 0.41
N LEU A 430 19.72 35.66 0.02
CA LEU A 430 20.52 34.84 0.94
C LEU A 430 21.59 35.67 1.64
N ALA A 431 22.30 36.54 0.89
CA ALA A 431 23.25 37.48 1.49
C ALA A 431 22.58 38.44 2.47
N ALA A 432 21.43 39.01 2.13
CA ALA A 432 20.71 39.92 3.01
C ALA A 432 20.22 39.23 4.31
N PHE A 433 19.75 37.99 4.23
CA PHE A 433 19.36 37.23 5.42
C PHE A 433 20.55 36.80 6.26
N ALA A 434 21.71 36.55 5.65
CA ALA A 434 22.95 36.29 6.36
C ALA A 434 23.40 37.49 7.21
N VAL A 435 23.12 38.73 6.79
CA VAL A 435 23.45 39.94 7.56
C VAL A 435 22.64 40.07 8.85
N LEU A 436 21.52 39.36 8.99
CA LEU A 436 20.78 39.35 10.26
C LEU A 436 21.58 38.74 11.42
N GLU A 437 22.61 37.97 11.11
CA GLU A 437 23.57 37.39 12.07
C GLU A 437 24.81 38.29 12.28
N LEU A 438 24.93 39.38 11.52
CA LEU A 438 26.11 40.23 11.41
C LEU A 438 25.77 41.69 11.76
N GLY A 439 26.79 42.50 12.07
CA GLY A 439 26.61 43.93 12.38
C GLY A 439 26.29 44.81 11.16
N GLU A 440 26.23 46.13 11.34
CA GLU A 440 25.72 47.07 10.32
C GLU A 440 26.69 47.40 9.15
N ASP A 441 27.93 46.91 9.15
CA ASP A 441 28.94 47.26 8.12
C ASP A 441 29.25 46.08 7.18
N VAL A 442 28.23 45.67 6.40
CA VAL A 442 28.31 44.57 5.43
C VAL A 442 27.92 45.04 4.02
N ARG A 443 28.74 44.69 3.02
CA ARG A 443 28.50 44.96 1.60
C ARG A 443 28.39 43.67 0.79
N LEU A 444 27.76 43.73 -0.38
CA LEU A 444 27.64 42.61 -1.32
C LEU A 444 28.46 42.89 -2.59
N LEU A 445 29.21 41.89 -3.07
CA LEU A 445 29.91 42.00 -4.35
C LEU A 445 28.93 42.13 -5.51
N ASP A 446 28.97 43.28 -6.20
CA ASP A 446 28.12 43.56 -7.35
C ASP A 446 28.42 42.59 -8.52
N GLY A 447 27.38 41.95 -9.04
CA GLY A 447 27.48 40.92 -10.08
C GLY A 447 28.20 39.63 -9.66
N GLY A 448 28.56 39.48 -8.37
CA GLY A 448 29.12 38.27 -7.79
C GLY A 448 30.40 37.74 -8.44
N TYR A 449 30.61 36.43 -8.36
CA TYR A 449 31.80 35.77 -8.89
C TYR A 449 31.95 35.92 -10.41
N ALA A 450 30.84 35.92 -11.15
CA ALA A 450 30.85 36.08 -12.60
C ALA A 450 31.41 37.46 -13.00
N ALA A 451 31.03 38.54 -12.31
CA ALA A 451 31.56 39.87 -12.57
C ALA A 451 33.05 39.99 -12.20
N TRP A 452 33.49 39.33 -11.12
CA TRP A 452 34.91 39.26 -10.76
C TRP A 452 35.74 38.62 -11.87
N VAL A 453 35.30 37.47 -12.39
CA VAL A 453 35.96 36.77 -13.50
C VAL A 453 35.92 37.61 -14.79
N ALA A 454 34.79 38.24 -15.10
CA ALA A 454 34.66 39.10 -16.27
C ALA A 454 35.58 40.34 -16.22
N ALA A 455 35.91 40.83 -15.02
CA ALA A 455 36.89 41.90 -14.82
C ALA A 455 38.36 41.45 -14.96
N GLY A 456 38.62 40.17 -15.22
CA GLY A 456 39.98 39.62 -15.37
C GLY A 456 40.76 39.53 -14.06
N LEU A 457 40.07 39.59 -12.91
CA LEU A 457 40.69 39.53 -11.59
C LEU A 457 41.02 38.08 -11.18
N PRO A 458 42.07 37.85 -10.37
CA PRO A 458 42.58 36.51 -10.11
C PRO A 458 41.61 35.64 -9.29
N VAL A 459 41.57 34.35 -9.60
CA VAL A 459 40.84 33.31 -8.85
C VAL A 459 41.78 32.17 -8.48
N ILE A 460 41.44 31.45 -7.42
CA ILE A 460 42.16 30.27 -6.94
C ILE A 460 41.26 29.06 -7.14
N GLU A 461 41.80 28.01 -7.74
CA GLU A 461 41.17 26.69 -7.80
C GLU A 461 41.88 25.77 -6.82
N ASP A 462 41.15 25.23 -5.84
CA ASP A 462 41.70 24.30 -4.88
C ASP A 462 40.57 23.45 -4.31
N ALA A 463 40.58 22.18 -4.75
CA ALA A 463 39.55 21.19 -4.46
C ALA A 463 39.51 20.73 -3.00
N GLN A 464 40.47 21.13 -2.15
CA GLN A 464 40.61 20.67 -0.77
C GLN A 464 40.26 21.73 0.27
N THR A 465 40.02 22.97 -0.14
CA THR A 465 39.69 24.08 0.78
C THR A 465 38.28 24.60 0.51
N PRO A 466 37.38 24.62 1.52
CA PRO A 466 37.58 24.13 2.90
C PRO A 466 37.62 22.59 2.96
N PRO A 467 38.17 21.95 4.01
CA PRO A 467 38.20 20.49 4.17
C PRO A 467 36.79 19.88 4.34
N ASP A 468 36.61 18.58 4.05
CA ASP A 468 35.29 17.92 3.93
C ASP A 468 34.39 18.13 5.16
N HIS A 469 34.94 18.02 6.38
CA HIS A 469 34.18 18.20 7.63
C HIS A 469 33.62 19.62 7.83
N GLN A 470 34.08 20.61 7.06
CA GLN A 470 33.53 21.97 7.06
C GLN A 470 32.44 22.15 6.00
N CYS A 471 32.43 21.33 4.94
CA CYS A 471 31.46 21.38 3.84
C CYS A 471 30.11 20.77 4.25
N ILE A 472 29.51 21.28 5.33
CA ILE A 472 28.28 20.75 5.93
C ILE A 472 27.03 20.87 5.03
N ASP A 473 27.12 21.65 3.95
CA ASP A 473 26.10 21.79 2.90
C ASP A 473 26.16 20.68 1.84
N PHE A 474 27.15 19.79 1.89
CA PHE A 474 27.36 18.75 0.89
C PHE A 474 27.35 17.34 1.48
N LEU A 475 26.57 16.44 0.87
CA LEU A 475 26.44 15.05 1.32
C LEU A 475 27.51 14.15 0.69
N PHE A 476 28.60 13.90 1.42
CA PHE A 476 29.67 13.00 0.97
C PHE A 476 29.27 11.52 0.95
N PHE A 477 28.34 11.08 1.79
CA PHE A 477 27.93 9.66 1.83
C PHE A 477 27.51 9.11 0.46
N THR A 478 26.89 9.93 -0.39
CA THR A 478 26.28 9.44 -1.64
C THR A 478 26.90 10.02 -2.92
N HIS A 479 27.83 10.97 -2.83
CA HIS A 479 28.27 11.77 -3.98
C HIS A 479 29.01 10.96 -5.06
N ASP A 480 29.80 9.94 -4.68
CA ASP A 480 30.63 9.18 -5.61
C ASP A 480 29.96 7.96 -6.24
N ARG A 481 28.72 7.63 -5.82
CA ARG A 481 28.00 6.43 -6.31
C ARG A 481 27.71 6.44 -7.81
N HIS A 482 27.84 7.61 -8.44
CA HIS A 482 27.66 7.83 -9.87
C HIS A 482 28.96 8.30 -10.58
N SER A 483 30.08 8.36 -9.85
CA SER A 483 31.36 8.90 -10.30
C SER A 483 32.42 7.80 -10.51
N GLY A 484 31.98 6.56 -10.77
CA GLY A 484 32.88 5.41 -11.02
C GLY A 484 33.35 4.67 -9.77
N ASN A 485 32.83 5.00 -8.57
CA ASN A 485 33.14 4.28 -7.34
C ASN A 485 32.13 3.13 -7.11
N LYS A 486 32.54 1.89 -7.44
CA LYS A 486 31.68 0.70 -7.29
C LYS A 486 31.35 0.38 -5.84
N ASP A 487 32.25 0.63 -4.90
CA ASP A 487 32.02 0.32 -3.48
C ASP A 487 30.97 1.26 -2.88
N ALA A 488 31.02 2.55 -3.23
CA ALA A 488 29.99 3.51 -2.85
C ALA A 488 28.61 3.14 -3.42
N ALA A 489 28.55 2.64 -4.67
CA ALA A 489 27.29 2.15 -5.26
C ALA A 489 26.75 0.92 -4.52
N ARG A 490 27.59 -0.07 -4.18
CA ARG A 490 27.18 -1.25 -3.40
C ARG A 490 26.68 -0.87 -2.00
N GLN A 491 27.38 0.01 -1.31
CA GLN A 491 27.00 0.47 0.02
C GLN A 491 25.64 1.19 0.00
N TYR A 492 25.40 2.02 -1.02
CA TYR A 492 24.12 2.72 -1.19
C TYR A 492 22.97 1.75 -1.46
N LEU A 493 23.14 0.75 -2.33
CA LEU A 493 22.10 -0.25 -2.61
C LEU A 493 21.80 -1.10 -1.37
N ALA A 494 22.82 -1.51 -0.62
CA ALA A 494 22.64 -2.26 0.63
C ALA A 494 21.85 -1.44 1.68
N TRP A 495 22.11 -0.13 1.74
CA TRP A 495 21.32 0.78 2.57
C TRP A 495 19.85 0.87 2.13
N GLU A 496 19.58 1.06 0.83
CA GLU A 496 18.21 1.19 0.29
C GLU A 496 17.37 -0.07 0.57
N ILE A 497 17.94 -1.27 0.32
CA ILE A 497 17.29 -2.57 0.59
C ILE A 497 17.04 -2.78 2.09
N GLY A 498 17.93 -2.26 2.95
CA GLY A 498 17.84 -2.40 4.40
C GLY A 498 16.91 -1.39 5.09
N LEU A 499 16.23 -0.49 4.36
CA LEU A 499 15.45 0.60 4.96
C LEU A 499 14.27 0.11 5.79
N LEU A 500 13.49 -0.83 5.26
CA LEU A 500 12.27 -1.32 5.93
C LEU A 500 12.56 -1.96 7.29
N ALA A 501 13.67 -2.70 7.40
CA ALA A 501 14.07 -3.36 8.64
C ALA A 501 14.50 -2.38 9.76
N GLN A 502 14.78 -1.12 9.41
CA GLN A 502 15.14 -0.07 10.36
C GLN A 502 13.92 0.71 10.87
N MET A 503 12.77 0.56 10.21
CA MET A 503 11.56 1.32 10.53
C MET A 503 10.79 0.69 11.69
N SER A 504 10.15 1.53 12.48
CA SER A 504 9.15 1.11 13.47
C SER A 504 7.85 0.66 12.80
N GLU A 505 7.05 -0.14 13.52
CA GLU A 505 5.73 -0.59 13.03
C GLU A 505 4.81 0.59 12.66
N ALA A 506 4.85 1.69 13.43
CA ALA A 506 4.06 2.89 13.16
C ALA A 506 4.49 3.61 11.86
N GLU A 507 5.80 3.67 11.58
CA GLU A 507 6.32 4.26 10.35
C GLU A 507 5.94 3.41 9.12
N ILE A 508 6.05 2.08 9.22
CA ILE A 508 5.62 1.16 8.16
C ILE A 508 4.11 1.29 7.94
N ALA A 509 3.31 1.29 9.01
CA ALA A 509 1.85 1.43 8.92
C ALA A 509 1.39 2.80 8.38
N SER A 510 2.26 3.82 8.42
CA SER A 510 1.98 5.12 7.81
C SER A 510 2.00 5.07 6.28
N LEU A 511 2.67 4.06 5.71
CA LEU A 511 2.70 3.76 4.28
C LEU A 511 1.64 2.70 3.95
N LYS A 512 0.92 2.90 2.85
CA LYS A 512 -0.30 2.15 2.49
C LYS A 512 -0.25 1.72 1.02
N PRO A 513 0.68 0.85 0.59
CA PRO A 513 0.72 0.38 -0.79
C PRO A 513 -0.60 -0.27 -1.18
N LEU A 514 -1.01 -0.11 -2.44
CA LEU A 514 -2.16 -0.83 -2.97
C LEU A 514 -1.91 -2.34 -2.94
N ALA A 515 -2.93 -3.10 -2.50
CA ALA A 515 -2.90 -4.55 -2.67
C ALA A 515 -2.89 -4.90 -4.17
N PRO A 516 -2.10 -5.90 -4.59
CA PRO A 516 -2.04 -6.30 -5.99
C PRO A 516 -3.42 -6.73 -6.49
N ALA A 517 -3.75 -6.36 -7.73
CA ALA A 517 -4.97 -6.82 -8.37
C ALA A 517 -4.93 -8.36 -8.45
N SER A 518 -5.87 -9.00 -7.75
CA SER A 518 -5.89 -10.45 -7.61
C SER A 518 -6.04 -11.14 -8.98
N ARG A 519 -4.99 -11.80 -9.48
CA ARG A 519 -5.05 -12.70 -10.66
C ARG A 519 -5.63 -14.07 -10.30
N VAL A 520 -6.42 -14.16 -9.24
CA VAL A 520 -7.01 -15.40 -8.71
C VAL A 520 -7.78 -16.17 -9.78
N ARG A 521 -8.44 -15.50 -10.73
CA ARG A 521 -9.12 -16.17 -11.85
C ARG A 521 -8.16 -17.00 -12.70
N THR A 522 -7.00 -16.44 -13.08
CA THR A 522 -5.97 -17.19 -13.82
C THR A 522 -5.41 -18.31 -12.96
N ARG A 523 -5.17 -18.07 -11.67
CA ARG A 523 -4.67 -19.09 -10.74
C ARG A 523 -5.64 -20.25 -10.57
N LEU A 524 -6.95 -20.02 -10.41
CA LEU A 524 -7.98 -21.07 -10.36
C LEU A 524 -7.93 -22.00 -11.59
N ILE A 525 -7.57 -21.46 -12.76
CA ILE A 525 -7.45 -22.23 -14.00
C ILE A 525 -6.12 -23.00 -14.07
N HIS A 526 -5.02 -22.45 -13.55
CA HIS A 526 -3.66 -22.97 -13.73
C HIS A 526 -3.06 -23.71 -12.54
N ALA A 527 -3.55 -23.48 -11.32
CA ALA A 527 -3.09 -24.14 -10.10
C ALA A 527 -3.34 -25.66 -10.17
N ALA A 528 -2.61 -26.46 -9.39
CA ALA A 528 -2.78 -27.91 -9.36
C ALA A 528 -2.81 -28.53 -10.78
N ARG A 529 -1.87 -28.13 -11.66
CA ARG A 529 -1.58 -28.76 -12.95
C ARG A 529 -0.23 -29.47 -12.88
N THR A 530 -0.04 -30.50 -13.70
CA THR A 530 1.24 -31.20 -13.81
C THR A 530 2.37 -30.23 -14.23
N GLU A 531 3.48 -30.23 -13.47
CA GLU A 531 4.66 -29.38 -13.74
C GLU A 531 5.21 -29.56 -15.16
N GLY A 532 5.93 -28.55 -15.66
CA GLY A 532 6.49 -28.55 -17.02
C GLY A 532 7.72 -29.48 -17.14
N GLY A 533 7.82 -30.21 -18.25
CA GLY A 533 8.96 -31.05 -18.61
C GLY A 533 9.03 -31.29 -20.12
N ASN A 534 10.03 -32.04 -20.60
CA ASN A 534 10.38 -32.18 -22.03
C ASN A 534 9.43 -33.11 -22.84
N GLY A 535 8.15 -33.22 -22.49
CA GLY A 535 7.19 -34.12 -23.15
C GLY A 535 5.73 -33.67 -23.06
N GLY A 536 4.83 -34.45 -23.69
CA GLY A 536 3.38 -34.23 -23.60
C GLY A 536 2.84 -34.48 -22.19
N ARG A 537 1.86 -33.69 -21.75
CA ARG A 537 1.28 -33.77 -20.40
C ARG A 537 -0.25 -33.65 -20.41
N ALA A 538 -0.89 -34.25 -19.41
CA ALA A 538 -2.31 -34.07 -19.16
C ALA A 538 -2.61 -32.65 -18.64
N VAL A 539 -3.77 -32.10 -19.00
CA VAL A 539 -4.23 -30.79 -18.52
C VAL A 539 -4.57 -30.85 -17.03
N ASN A 540 -5.36 -31.85 -16.63
CA ASN A 540 -5.68 -32.10 -15.22
C ASN A 540 -4.63 -33.02 -14.60
N ILE A 541 -4.43 -32.89 -13.28
CA ILE A 541 -3.57 -33.83 -12.56
C ILE A 541 -4.14 -35.25 -12.58
N PRO A 542 -3.28 -36.28 -12.57
CA PRO A 542 -3.74 -37.66 -12.41
C PRO A 542 -4.45 -37.89 -11.07
N ILE A 543 -5.48 -38.74 -11.09
CA ILE A 543 -6.12 -39.25 -9.87
C ILE A 543 -5.24 -40.36 -9.31
N THR A 544 -4.52 -40.09 -8.23
CA THR A 544 -3.57 -41.04 -7.65
C THR A 544 -4.22 -41.82 -6.51
N ARG A 545 -4.95 -42.88 -6.86
CA ARG A 545 -5.57 -43.80 -5.89
C ARG A 545 -4.49 -44.70 -5.28
N LEU A 546 -4.18 -44.52 -4.00
CA LEU A 546 -3.16 -45.30 -3.31
C LEU A 546 -3.44 -45.48 -1.82
N SER A 547 -2.92 -46.56 -1.25
CA SER A 547 -2.75 -46.75 0.19
C SER A 547 -1.28 -46.98 0.52
N THR A 548 -0.67 -47.96 -0.13
CA THR A 548 0.74 -48.34 0.06
C THR A 548 1.65 -47.57 -0.89
N VAL A 549 2.76 -47.05 -0.37
CA VAL A 549 3.86 -46.45 -1.15
C VAL A 549 5.05 -47.41 -1.13
N LEU A 550 5.62 -47.68 -2.30
CA LEU A 550 6.83 -48.50 -2.45
C LEU A 550 8.07 -47.61 -2.47
N PHE A 551 9.18 -48.13 -1.93
CA PHE A 551 10.49 -47.49 -1.95
C PHE A 551 11.50 -48.48 -2.55
N ASP A 552 12.46 -48.00 -3.35
CA ASP A 552 13.43 -48.87 -4.03
C ASP A 552 14.39 -49.53 -3.04
N ASN A 553 14.62 -48.89 -1.89
CA ASN A 553 15.49 -49.41 -0.84
C ASN A 553 15.12 -48.88 0.56
N LEU A 554 15.68 -49.53 1.58
CA LEU A 554 15.42 -49.20 2.99
C LEU A 554 15.91 -47.80 3.38
N ALA A 555 16.95 -47.27 2.73
CA ALA A 555 17.47 -45.94 3.04
C ALA A 555 16.44 -44.86 2.64
N GLN A 556 15.86 -44.95 1.44
CA GLN A 556 14.77 -44.07 1.00
C GLN A 556 13.55 -44.16 1.92
N MET A 557 13.15 -45.37 2.32
CA MET A 557 12.04 -45.56 3.25
C MET A 557 12.30 -44.95 4.62
N ARG A 558 13.53 -45.06 5.14
CA ARG A 558 13.94 -44.45 6.43
C ARG A 558 13.95 -42.93 6.34
N ASP A 559 14.48 -42.37 5.27
CA ASP A 559 14.47 -40.93 5.01
C ASP A 559 13.04 -40.36 4.93
N ALA A 560 12.18 -40.99 4.13
CA ALA A 560 10.78 -40.55 4.04
C ALA A 560 10.07 -40.62 5.40
N ARG A 561 10.37 -41.63 6.23
CA ARG A 561 9.80 -41.79 7.57
C ARG A 561 10.33 -40.80 8.60
N SER A 562 11.58 -40.33 8.50
CA SER A 562 12.12 -39.34 9.44
C SER A 562 11.58 -37.94 9.14
N ARG A 563 11.31 -37.61 7.87
CA ARG A 563 10.82 -36.29 7.45
C ARG A 563 9.30 -36.13 7.53
N ARG A 564 8.51 -37.21 7.40
CA ARG A 564 7.04 -37.13 7.28
C ARG A 564 6.29 -36.47 8.44
N ASP A 565 6.91 -36.32 9.61
CA ASP A 565 6.27 -35.68 10.77
C ASP A 565 6.47 -34.14 10.76
N SER A 566 7.41 -33.61 9.97
CA SER A 566 7.66 -32.17 9.80
C SER A 566 7.36 -31.68 8.37
N GLU A 567 7.45 -32.57 7.38
CA GLU A 567 7.31 -32.28 5.95
C GLU A 567 6.15 -33.05 5.31
N ARG A 568 5.58 -32.50 4.23
CA ARG A 568 4.58 -33.21 3.43
C ARG A 568 5.30 -34.17 2.47
N VAL A 569 5.39 -35.44 2.87
CA VAL A 569 6.09 -36.50 2.12
C VAL A 569 5.11 -37.63 1.78
N LEU A 570 5.10 -38.05 0.50
CA LEU A 570 4.38 -39.24 0.08
C LEU A 570 5.01 -40.48 0.72
N SER A 571 4.38 -40.96 1.80
CA SER A 571 4.90 -42.09 2.58
C SER A 571 3.86 -43.17 2.87
N TYR A 572 2.58 -42.81 2.93
CA TYR A 572 1.45 -43.70 3.11
C TYR A 572 0.15 -42.95 2.79
N GLY A 573 -0.85 -43.62 2.21
CA GLY A 573 -2.10 -42.98 1.75
C GLY A 573 -2.90 -42.28 2.86
N ALA A 574 -2.82 -42.77 4.11
CA ALA A 574 -3.46 -42.10 5.24
C ALA A 574 -2.74 -40.80 5.67
N ARG A 575 -1.52 -40.55 5.18
CA ARG A 575 -0.82 -39.25 5.30
C ARG A 575 -1.04 -38.38 4.05
N GLY A 576 -1.98 -38.76 3.19
CA GLY A 576 -2.38 -38.07 1.97
C GLY A 576 -1.89 -38.74 0.69
N ASN A 577 -2.33 -38.16 -0.43
CA ASN A 577 -2.00 -38.61 -1.78
C ASN A 577 -1.73 -37.38 -2.68
N PRO A 578 -1.01 -37.54 -3.81
CA PRO A 578 -0.66 -36.41 -4.68
C PRO A 578 -1.85 -35.57 -5.15
N THR A 579 -3.01 -36.18 -5.41
CA THR A 579 -4.22 -35.48 -5.84
C THR A 579 -4.78 -34.61 -4.72
N ALA A 580 -4.83 -35.14 -3.49
CA ALA A 580 -5.24 -34.39 -2.30
C ALA A 580 -4.25 -33.26 -1.97
N PHE A 581 -2.94 -33.49 -2.11
CA PHE A 581 -1.93 -32.44 -1.89
C PHE A 581 -2.11 -31.25 -2.83
N ALA A 582 -2.44 -31.50 -4.08
CA ALA A 582 -2.70 -30.43 -5.04
C ALA A 582 -3.96 -29.61 -4.68
N LEU A 583 -4.99 -30.24 -4.10
CA LEU A 583 -6.15 -29.53 -3.56
C LEU A 583 -5.80 -28.73 -2.30
N GLU A 584 -5.01 -29.30 -1.38
CA GLU A 584 -4.49 -28.57 -0.22
C GLU A 584 -3.72 -27.31 -0.66
N ASP A 585 -2.89 -27.42 -1.70
CA ASP A 585 -2.12 -26.29 -2.23
C ASP A 585 -3.02 -25.21 -2.82
N LEU A 586 -4.02 -25.60 -3.62
CA LEU A 586 -4.99 -24.67 -4.18
C LEU A 586 -5.74 -23.92 -3.06
N VAL A 587 -6.26 -24.63 -2.07
CA VAL A 587 -7.01 -24.00 -0.96
C VAL A 587 -6.10 -23.09 -0.13
N THR A 588 -4.87 -23.53 0.14
CA THR A 588 -3.87 -22.72 0.87
C THR A 588 -3.58 -21.41 0.14
N GLU A 589 -3.42 -21.47 -1.18
CA GLU A 589 -3.18 -20.30 -2.01
C GLU A 589 -4.37 -19.34 -2.02
N LEU A 590 -5.59 -19.86 -2.21
CA LEU A 590 -6.81 -19.04 -2.22
C LEU A 590 -7.02 -18.31 -0.88
N GLU A 591 -6.82 -19.02 0.23
CA GLU A 591 -6.93 -18.46 1.58
C GLU A 591 -5.80 -17.49 1.94
N GLY A 592 -4.66 -17.54 1.22
CA GLY A 592 -3.43 -16.84 1.62
C GLY A 592 -2.83 -17.37 2.91
N GLY A 593 -3.03 -18.66 3.22
CA GLY A 593 -2.58 -19.30 4.45
C GLY A 593 -1.23 -19.98 4.33
N TYR A 594 -0.75 -20.58 5.43
CA TYR A 594 0.49 -21.34 5.44
C TYR A 594 0.30 -22.74 4.85
N ARG A 595 -0.68 -23.50 5.35
CA ARG A 595 -1.02 -24.87 4.90
C ARG A 595 -2.45 -25.24 5.21
N THR A 596 -2.96 -26.23 4.47
CA THR A 596 -4.33 -26.76 4.57
C THR A 596 -4.37 -28.26 4.87
N ARG A 597 -5.38 -28.72 5.62
CA ARG A 597 -5.77 -30.13 5.77
C ARG A 597 -7.19 -30.36 5.25
N LEU A 598 -7.44 -31.56 4.72
CA LEU A 598 -8.74 -31.98 4.17
C LEU A 598 -9.45 -33.00 5.07
N TYR A 599 -10.78 -32.95 5.07
CA TYR A 599 -11.67 -33.78 5.88
C TYR A 599 -12.88 -34.24 5.07
N GLY A 600 -13.54 -35.33 5.49
CA GLY A 600 -14.67 -35.90 4.76
C GLY A 600 -15.90 -34.96 4.64
N THR A 601 -16.06 -33.99 5.55
CA THR A 601 -17.13 -32.98 5.49
C THR A 601 -16.67 -31.67 6.15
N GLY A 602 -17.39 -30.57 5.90
CA GLY A 602 -17.19 -29.30 6.62
C GLY A 602 -17.40 -29.42 8.14
N LEU A 603 -18.39 -30.20 8.58
CA LEU A 603 -18.62 -30.44 10.01
C LEU A 603 -17.45 -31.21 10.65
N ALA A 604 -16.87 -32.17 9.94
CA ALA A 604 -15.66 -32.86 10.39
C ALA A 604 -14.46 -31.91 10.50
N ALA A 605 -14.33 -30.95 9.58
CA ALA A 605 -13.31 -29.89 9.65
C ALA A 605 -13.49 -28.99 10.88
N ALA A 606 -14.71 -28.56 11.19
CA ALA A 606 -15.03 -27.81 12.40
C ALA A 606 -14.74 -28.62 13.67
N ALA A 607 -15.18 -29.89 13.73
CA ALA A 607 -14.92 -30.76 14.86
C ALA A 607 -13.42 -31.01 15.09
N GLN A 608 -12.67 -31.23 14.02
CA GLN A 608 -11.22 -31.40 14.10
C GLN A 608 -10.53 -30.15 14.61
N THR A 609 -11.02 -28.96 14.23
CA THR A 609 -10.50 -27.69 14.74
C THR A 609 -10.66 -27.63 16.26
N PHE A 610 -11.86 -27.88 16.80
CA PHE A 610 -12.03 -27.89 18.26
C PHE A 610 -11.16 -28.94 18.95
N LEU A 611 -11.06 -30.15 18.40
CA LEU A 611 -10.20 -31.21 18.93
C LEU A 611 -8.71 -30.82 18.95
N ALA A 612 -8.22 -30.16 17.90
CA ALA A 612 -6.82 -29.78 17.80
C ALA A 612 -6.41 -28.81 18.91
N TYR A 613 -7.27 -27.83 19.20
CA TYR A 613 -6.90 -26.64 19.98
C TYR A 613 -7.48 -26.58 21.39
N LEU A 614 -8.61 -27.23 21.68
CA LEU A 614 -9.29 -27.14 22.97
C LEU A 614 -9.07 -28.37 23.85
N ARG A 615 -9.01 -28.16 25.16
CA ARG A 615 -8.87 -29.18 26.21
C ARG A 615 -9.93 -29.00 27.29
N PRO A 616 -10.20 -30.03 28.12
CA PRO A 616 -11.10 -29.87 29.26
C PRO A 616 -10.67 -28.70 30.16
N GLY A 617 -11.60 -27.83 30.53
CA GLY A 617 -11.38 -26.59 31.28
C GLY A 617 -11.20 -25.33 30.41
N ASP A 618 -10.96 -25.49 29.11
CA ASP A 618 -10.93 -24.37 28.18
C ASP A 618 -12.34 -23.86 27.84
N HIS A 619 -12.42 -22.58 27.51
CA HIS A 619 -13.64 -21.93 27.02
C HIS A 619 -13.53 -21.56 25.53
N VAL A 620 -14.61 -21.80 24.79
CA VAL A 620 -14.79 -21.31 23.41
C VAL A 620 -16.04 -20.43 23.31
N LEU A 621 -15.86 -19.25 22.72
CA LEU A 621 -16.91 -18.27 22.48
C LEU A 621 -17.33 -18.34 21.01
N ILE A 622 -18.54 -18.83 20.73
CA ILE A 622 -19.04 -19.13 19.37
C ILE A 622 -20.04 -18.07 18.92
N THR A 623 -20.05 -17.65 17.65
CA THR A 623 -21.09 -16.73 17.17
C THR A 623 -22.49 -17.33 17.31
N ASP A 624 -23.48 -16.53 17.70
CA ASP A 624 -24.86 -16.98 17.81
C ASP A 624 -25.47 -17.31 16.43
N ALA A 625 -24.90 -16.78 15.33
CA ALA A 625 -25.33 -17.11 13.97
C ALA A 625 -24.58 -18.32 13.35
N VAL A 626 -23.98 -19.19 14.17
CA VAL A 626 -23.24 -20.37 13.67
C VAL A 626 -24.16 -21.42 13.04
N TYR A 627 -23.63 -22.14 12.05
CA TYR A 627 -24.24 -23.34 11.47
C TYR A 627 -24.73 -24.31 12.54
N SER A 628 -26.04 -24.62 12.55
CA SER A 628 -26.72 -25.33 13.64
C SER A 628 -26.03 -26.66 14.08
N PRO A 629 -25.48 -27.50 13.19
CA PRO A 629 -24.71 -28.68 13.60
C PRO A 629 -23.47 -28.39 14.46
N VAL A 630 -22.88 -27.20 14.41
CA VAL A 630 -21.83 -26.79 15.36
C VAL A 630 -22.42 -26.61 16.77
N ARG A 631 -23.66 -26.12 16.91
CA ARG A 631 -24.37 -26.10 18.21
C ARG A 631 -24.64 -27.52 18.71
N LYS A 632 -24.99 -28.43 17.81
CA LYS A 632 -25.11 -29.86 18.16
C LYS A 632 -23.78 -30.41 18.67
N LEU A 633 -22.68 -30.14 17.97
CA LEU A 633 -21.34 -30.52 18.40
C LEU A 633 -20.98 -29.90 19.76
N ALA A 634 -21.33 -28.64 20.00
CA ALA A 634 -21.10 -27.98 21.29
C ALA A 634 -21.85 -28.68 22.44
N ARG A 635 -23.12 -29.06 22.22
CA ARG A 635 -23.93 -29.76 23.24
C ARG A 635 -23.53 -31.21 23.45
N GLU A 636 -23.24 -31.95 22.39
CA GLU A 636 -23.07 -33.40 22.42
C GLU A 636 -21.61 -33.82 22.58
N PHE A 637 -20.66 -32.95 22.25
CA PHE A 637 -19.23 -33.25 22.34
C PHE A 637 -18.46 -32.25 23.21
N LEU A 638 -18.49 -30.95 22.93
CA LEU A 638 -17.63 -30.00 23.67
C LEU A 638 -17.97 -29.97 25.17
N ARG A 639 -19.23 -29.70 25.51
CA ARG A 639 -19.67 -29.62 26.92
C ARG A 639 -19.48 -30.93 27.69
N PRO A 640 -19.89 -32.11 27.18
CA PRO A 640 -19.67 -33.38 27.89
C PRO A 640 -18.19 -33.73 28.11
N PHE A 641 -17.29 -33.22 27.26
CA PHE A 641 -15.84 -33.41 27.40
C PHE A 641 -15.16 -32.26 28.18
N GLY A 642 -15.95 -31.47 28.93
CA GLY A 642 -15.45 -30.47 29.85
C GLY A 642 -14.96 -29.17 29.21
N ILE A 643 -15.32 -28.90 27.95
CA ILE A 643 -15.05 -27.62 27.28
C ILE A 643 -16.25 -26.71 27.52
N GLU A 644 -15.98 -25.51 28.05
CA GLU A 644 -17.00 -24.50 28.29
C GLU A 644 -17.39 -23.79 26.99
N VAL A 645 -18.68 -23.54 26.79
CA VAL A 645 -19.19 -22.92 25.55
C VAL A 645 -20.20 -21.84 25.86
N SER A 646 -19.93 -20.62 25.41
CA SER A 646 -20.87 -19.49 25.39
C SER A 646 -21.01 -18.92 23.97
N TYR A 647 -21.96 -18.00 23.78
CA TYR A 647 -22.30 -17.46 22.46
C TYR A 647 -22.31 -15.92 22.45
N PHE A 648 -21.72 -15.31 21.42
CA PHE A 648 -21.71 -13.85 21.22
C PHE A 648 -22.63 -13.44 20.06
N THR A 649 -23.02 -12.17 20.01
CA THR A 649 -23.96 -11.68 18.99
C THR A 649 -23.39 -11.77 17.58
N PRO A 650 -24.21 -12.01 16.54
CA PRO A 650 -23.72 -12.21 15.17
C PRO A 650 -22.89 -11.03 14.59
N ASP A 651 -23.17 -9.82 15.04
CA ASP A 651 -22.46 -8.59 14.62
C ASP A 651 -21.14 -8.35 15.38
N GLY A 652 -20.81 -9.20 16.36
CA GLY A 652 -19.63 -9.07 17.23
C GLY A 652 -19.78 -8.07 18.37
N SER A 653 -20.94 -7.40 18.50
CA SER A 653 -21.15 -6.42 19.57
C SER A 653 -21.09 -7.04 20.97
N GLY A 654 -20.41 -6.36 21.89
CA GLY A 654 -20.27 -6.83 23.28
C GLY A 654 -19.41 -8.10 23.46
N LEU A 655 -18.72 -8.59 22.41
CA LEU A 655 -17.88 -9.79 22.48
C LEU A 655 -16.81 -9.69 23.57
N GLU A 656 -16.14 -8.54 23.72
CA GLU A 656 -15.07 -8.35 24.72
C GLU A 656 -15.52 -8.64 26.14
N ALA A 657 -16.75 -8.24 26.51
CA ALA A 657 -17.29 -8.45 27.84
C ALA A 657 -17.59 -9.93 28.14
N GLN A 658 -17.63 -10.80 27.12
CA GLN A 658 -17.91 -12.23 27.24
C GLN A 658 -16.63 -13.08 27.27
N LEU A 659 -15.46 -12.47 27.05
CA LEU A 659 -14.19 -13.15 27.17
C LEU A 659 -13.91 -13.50 28.65
N GLN A 660 -13.60 -14.76 28.88
CA GLN A 660 -13.22 -15.32 30.17
C GLN A 660 -11.73 -15.60 30.24
N ALA A 661 -11.15 -15.71 31.45
CA ALA A 661 -9.73 -15.99 31.65
C ALA A 661 -9.26 -17.33 31.03
N ASN A 662 -10.15 -18.31 30.91
CA ASN A 662 -9.91 -19.60 30.26
C ASN A 662 -10.33 -19.63 28.77
N THR A 663 -10.70 -18.50 28.16
CA THR A 663 -11.05 -18.47 26.73
C THR A 663 -9.83 -18.77 25.89
N LYS A 664 -9.92 -19.80 25.03
CA LYS A 664 -8.86 -20.19 24.10
C LYS A 664 -9.21 -19.97 22.65
N MET A 665 -10.49 -19.85 22.34
CA MET A 665 -10.95 -19.67 20.96
C MET A 665 -12.18 -18.77 20.90
N VAL A 666 -12.18 -17.88 19.92
CA VAL A 666 -13.38 -17.26 19.36
C VAL A 666 -13.67 -17.96 18.03
N TYR A 667 -14.87 -18.50 17.87
CA TYR A 667 -15.32 -19.15 16.65
C TYR A 667 -16.38 -18.28 15.97
N ALA A 668 -16.03 -17.67 14.84
CA ALA A 668 -16.92 -16.84 14.04
C ALA A 668 -17.37 -17.57 12.76
N GLU A 669 -18.48 -17.10 12.21
CA GLU A 669 -19.01 -17.49 10.90
C GLU A 669 -19.55 -16.19 10.30
N THR A 670 -18.92 -15.73 9.22
CA THR A 670 -19.23 -14.43 8.62
C THR A 670 -19.18 -14.56 7.09
N PRO A 671 -20.31 -14.32 6.39
CA PRO A 671 -21.62 -14.00 6.93
C PRO A 671 -22.24 -15.11 7.78
N GLY A 672 -23.04 -14.73 8.79
CA GLY A 672 -23.75 -15.68 9.66
C GLY A 672 -24.70 -16.58 8.87
N SER A 673 -24.85 -17.83 9.30
CA SER A 673 -25.77 -18.78 8.66
C SER A 673 -27.17 -18.17 8.55
N LEU A 674 -27.94 -18.48 7.51
CA LEU A 674 -29.35 -18.07 7.32
C LEU A 674 -29.64 -16.57 7.11
N LEU A 675 -29.15 -15.66 7.94
CA LEU A 675 -29.49 -14.23 7.91
C LEU A 675 -28.33 -13.32 7.47
N TYR A 676 -27.12 -13.87 7.30
CA TYR A 676 -25.96 -13.21 6.70
C TYR A 676 -25.43 -11.98 7.46
N GLU A 677 -25.56 -11.98 8.78
CA GLU A 677 -24.97 -10.96 9.63
C GLU A 677 -23.44 -10.95 9.50
N LEU A 678 -22.82 -9.76 9.56
CA LEU A 678 -21.37 -9.61 9.45
C LEU A 678 -20.78 -9.10 10.76
N CYS A 679 -19.60 -9.59 11.12
CA CYS A 679 -18.78 -9.06 12.19
C CYS A 679 -17.43 -8.54 11.65
N ASP A 680 -16.85 -7.55 12.33
CA ASP A 680 -15.56 -6.95 11.96
C ASP A 680 -14.40 -7.86 12.43
N LEU A 681 -13.95 -8.77 11.56
CA LEU A 681 -12.86 -9.70 11.89
C LEU A 681 -11.56 -8.98 12.31
N PRO A 682 -11.09 -7.91 11.62
CA PRO A 682 -9.94 -7.14 12.10
C PRO A 682 -10.08 -6.66 13.55
N ALA A 683 -11.26 -6.18 13.94
CA ALA A 683 -11.51 -5.75 15.32
C ALA A 683 -11.47 -6.92 16.31
N ILE A 684 -12.06 -8.08 15.96
CA ILE A 684 -12.02 -9.29 16.80
C ILE A 684 -10.58 -9.82 16.91
N ALA A 685 -9.82 -9.84 15.82
CA ALA A 685 -8.42 -10.27 15.81
C ALA A 685 -7.55 -9.38 16.70
N ALA A 686 -7.73 -8.05 16.62
CA ALA A 686 -7.01 -7.09 17.47
C ALA A 686 -7.30 -7.31 18.96
N LEU A 687 -8.51 -7.76 19.30
CA LEU A 687 -8.88 -8.11 20.67
C LEU A 687 -8.27 -9.44 21.14
N CYS A 688 -8.28 -10.46 20.28
CA CYS A 688 -7.85 -11.83 20.58
C CYS A 688 -6.31 -11.97 20.67
N LYS A 689 -5.57 -11.36 19.74
CA LYS A 689 -4.13 -11.58 19.56
C LYS A 689 -3.28 -11.26 20.79
N PRO A 690 -3.46 -10.12 21.50
CA PRO A 690 -2.70 -9.82 22.73
C PRO A 690 -3.00 -10.78 23.89
N ARG A 691 -4.14 -11.49 23.83
CA ARG A 691 -4.61 -12.41 24.88
C ARG A 691 -4.28 -13.87 24.57
N GLY A 692 -3.65 -14.16 23.43
CA GLY A 692 -3.36 -15.52 22.99
C GLY A 692 -4.60 -16.36 22.73
N ILE A 693 -5.71 -15.73 22.33
CA ILE A 693 -6.96 -16.39 21.96
C ILE A 693 -6.95 -16.63 20.45
N LEU A 694 -7.24 -17.85 20.02
CA LEU A 694 -7.31 -18.17 18.59
C LEU A 694 -8.62 -17.65 17.98
N LEU A 695 -8.53 -17.01 16.82
CA LEU A 695 -9.69 -16.67 16.01
C LEU A 695 -9.88 -17.71 14.90
N ALA A 696 -10.92 -18.54 15.02
CA ALA A 696 -11.32 -19.50 14.00
C ALA A 696 -12.57 -19.01 13.26
N VAL A 697 -12.57 -19.09 11.94
CA VAL A 697 -13.65 -18.56 11.10
C VAL A 697 -14.13 -19.62 10.11
N ASP A 698 -15.44 -19.91 10.10
CA ASP A 698 -16.06 -20.64 9.00
C ASP A 698 -16.25 -19.69 7.79
N ASN A 699 -15.49 -19.96 6.73
CA ASN A 699 -15.43 -19.21 5.47
C ASN A 699 -16.18 -19.91 4.33
N THR A 700 -17.10 -20.83 4.64
CA THR A 700 -17.80 -21.62 3.60
C THR A 700 -18.55 -20.72 2.61
N TRP A 701 -19.17 -19.63 3.10
CA TRP A 701 -19.86 -18.66 2.25
C TRP A 701 -18.91 -17.93 1.30
N GLY A 702 -17.72 -17.56 1.80
CA GLY A 702 -16.71 -16.83 1.03
C GLY A 702 -15.93 -17.68 0.04
N SER A 703 -15.86 -19.00 0.29
CA SER A 703 -15.20 -19.99 -0.58
C SER A 703 -13.72 -19.70 -0.89
N ALA A 704 -13.04 -18.98 0.01
CA ALA A 704 -11.68 -18.44 -0.14
C ALA A 704 -11.46 -17.50 -1.36
N TYR A 705 -12.51 -17.25 -2.15
CA TYR A 705 -12.47 -16.40 -3.34
C TYR A 705 -13.10 -15.03 -3.08
N LEU A 706 -14.26 -15.02 -2.42
CA LEU A 706 -15.00 -13.80 -2.09
C LEU A 706 -14.54 -13.16 -0.78
N TYR A 707 -13.94 -13.97 0.11
CA TYR A 707 -13.57 -13.57 1.46
C TYR A 707 -12.37 -14.39 1.96
N ARG A 708 -11.43 -13.76 2.67
CA ARG A 708 -10.18 -14.36 3.15
C ARG A 708 -9.92 -14.01 4.63
N PRO A 709 -10.48 -14.76 5.59
CA PRO A 709 -10.37 -14.46 7.01
C PRO A 709 -8.93 -14.37 7.53
N LEU A 710 -8.01 -15.18 7.00
CA LEU A 710 -6.60 -15.17 7.44
C LEU A 710 -5.93 -13.82 7.16
N ALA A 711 -6.22 -13.21 6.01
CA ALA A 711 -5.73 -11.88 5.65
C ALA A 711 -6.33 -10.77 6.54
N LEU A 712 -7.47 -11.05 7.18
CA LEU A 712 -8.17 -10.14 8.09
C LEU A 712 -7.82 -10.39 9.57
N GLY A 713 -6.84 -11.25 9.84
CA GLY A 713 -6.29 -11.49 11.18
C GLY A 713 -6.79 -12.76 11.88
N ALA A 714 -7.59 -13.62 11.21
CA ALA A 714 -7.91 -14.93 11.75
C ALA A 714 -6.68 -15.86 11.78
N ASP A 715 -6.66 -16.80 12.72
CA ASP A 715 -5.61 -17.82 12.81
C ASP A 715 -5.95 -19.07 11.99
N ILE A 716 -7.25 -19.36 11.87
CA ILE A 716 -7.80 -20.60 11.31
C ILE A 716 -9.00 -20.26 10.42
N SER A 717 -8.98 -20.73 9.18
CA SER A 717 -10.11 -20.67 8.24
C SER A 717 -10.64 -22.09 7.97
N ILE A 718 -11.94 -22.29 8.13
CA ILE A 718 -12.63 -23.56 7.95
C ILE A 718 -13.58 -23.41 6.77
N MET A 719 -13.66 -24.42 5.90
CA MET A 719 -14.65 -24.41 4.81
C MET A 719 -15.27 -25.77 4.59
N ALA A 720 -16.56 -25.80 4.28
CA ALA A 720 -17.19 -26.93 3.60
C ALA A 720 -16.98 -26.80 2.08
N LEU A 721 -15.92 -27.44 1.57
CA LEU A 721 -15.64 -27.49 0.13
C LEU A 721 -16.79 -28.10 -0.70
N THR A 722 -17.65 -28.88 -0.03
CA THR A 722 -18.97 -29.37 -0.49
C THR A 722 -19.79 -28.31 -1.23
N LYS A 723 -19.66 -27.03 -0.86
CA LYS A 723 -20.46 -25.90 -1.37
C LYS A 723 -19.85 -25.33 -2.65
N TYR A 724 -19.62 -24.01 -2.72
CA TYR A 724 -19.22 -23.35 -3.97
C TYR A 724 -17.91 -23.87 -4.58
N LEU A 725 -16.95 -24.35 -3.78
CA LEU A 725 -15.69 -24.87 -4.32
C LEU A 725 -15.90 -26.16 -5.14
N GLY A 726 -16.66 -27.11 -4.60
CA GLY A 726 -17.12 -28.30 -5.32
C GLY A 726 -18.13 -27.96 -6.41
N GLY A 727 -19.17 -27.19 -6.07
CA GLY A 727 -20.01 -26.46 -7.02
C GLY A 727 -21.05 -27.28 -7.79
N HIS A 728 -21.13 -28.59 -7.57
CA HIS A 728 -21.90 -29.50 -8.42
C HIS A 728 -22.75 -30.53 -7.62
N SER A 729 -22.91 -30.32 -6.31
CA SER A 729 -23.79 -31.13 -5.45
C SER A 729 -23.52 -32.64 -5.46
N ASP A 730 -22.29 -33.05 -5.75
CA ASP A 730 -21.89 -34.44 -5.99
C ASP A 730 -20.76 -34.95 -5.08
N VAL A 731 -20.16 -34.06 -4.28
CA VAL A 731 -19.02 -34.40 -3.41
C VAL A 731 -19.11 -33.67 -2.07
N MET A 732 -18.77 -34.38 -0.99
CA MET A 732 -18.62 -33.81 0.34
C MET A 732 -17.15 -33.73 0.71
N MET A 733 -16.74 -32.56 1.19
CA MET A 733 -15.40 -32.35 1.73
C MET A 733 -15.39 -31.11 2.62
N GLY A 734 -14.49 -31.09 3.59
CA GLY A 734 -14.14 -29.92 4.38
C GLY A 734 -12.64 -29.65 4.34
N SER A 735 -12.25 -28.41 4.65
CA SER A 735 -10.85 -28.02 4.78
C SER A 735 -10.65 -27.15 6.01
N VAL A 736 -9.44 -27.20 6.55
CA VAL A 736 -8.95 -26.24 7.55
C VAL A 736 -7.61 -25.69 7.08
N CYS A 737 -7.57 -24.39 6.80
CA CYS A 737 -6.36 -23.63 6.46
C CYS A 737 -5.92 -22.81 7.68
N THR A 738 -4.61 -22.63 7.88
CA THR A 738 -4.09 -21.98 9.09
C THR A 738 -2.91 -21.06 8.80
N THR A 739 -2.64 -20.14 9.72
CA THR A 739 -1.34 -19.46 9.82
C THR A 739 -0.25 -20.46 10.21
N GLN A 740 1.03 -20.06 10.01
CA GLN A 740 2.16 -20.92 10.37
C GLN A 740 2.18 -21.26 11.86
N ALA A 741 1.79 -20.32 12.73
CA ALA A 741 1.75 -20.52 14.18
C ALA A 741 0.69 -21.55 14.61
N ALA A 742 -0.48 -21.57 13.97
CA ALA A 742 -1.56 -22.48 14.30
C ALA A 742 -1.41 -23.88 13.69
N TRP A 743 -0.60 -24.04 12.64
CA TRP A 743 -0.44 -25.30 11.88
C TRP A 743 -0.03 -26.54 12.71
N PRO A 744 0.97 -26.50 13.61
CA PRO A 744 1.50 -27.72 14.22
C PRO A 744 0.47 -28.54 14.99
N ALA A 745 -0.43 -27.88 15.72
CA ALA A 745 -1.49 -28.55 16.48
C ALA A 745 -2.51 -29.24 15.58
N LEU A 746 -2.95 -28.57 14.51
CA LEU A 746 -3.87 -29.13 13.53
C LEU A 746 -3.27 -30.33 12.80
N ALA A 747 -2.04 -30.20 12.31
CA ALA A 747 -1.34 -31.25 11.58
C ALA A 747 -1.19 -32.50 12.44
N LYS A 748 -0.69 -32.34 13.67
CA LYS A 748 -0.52 -33.43 14.63
C LYS A 748 -1.84 -34.13 14.93
N MET A 749 -2.89 -33.36 15.21
CA MET A 749 -4.19 -33.95 15.55
C MET A 749 -4.82 -34.67 14.36
N SER A 750 -4.70 -34.10 13.15
CA SER A 750 -5.23 -34.72 11.93
C SER A 750 -4.58 -36.06 11.64
N ASP A 751 -3.26 -36.14 11.79
CA ASP A 751 -2.50 -37.38 11.61
C ASP A 751 -2.82 -38.41 12.70
N THR A 752 -3.05 -37.96 13.94
CA THR A 752 -3.41 -38.83 15.08
C THR A 752 -4.75 -39.53 14.86
N PHE A 753 -5.74 -38.82 14.32
CA PHE A 753 -7.07 -39.35 14.01
C PHE A 753 -7.13 -40.11 12.68
N GLY A 754 -6.03 -40.14 11.92
CA GLY A 754 -5.96 -40.83 10.63
C GLY A 754 -6.89 -40.22 9.57
N ASN A 755 -7.12 -38.91 9.63
CA ASN A 755 -7.97 -38.22 8.67
C ASN A 755 -7.35 -38.31 7.26
N ALA A 756 -8.11 -38.89 6.33
CA ALA A 756 -7.74 -38.99 4.93
C ALA A 756 -8.98 -38.81 4.05
N VAL A 757 -8.77 -38.33 2.82
CA VAL A 757 -9.83 -38.13 1.82
C VAL A 757 -9.55 -38.94 0.56
N SER A 758 -10.63 -39.31 -0.14
CA SER A 758 -10.55 -39.99 -1.43
C SER A 758 -9.82 -39.12 -2.46
N ALA A 759 -8.96 -39.73 -3.28
CA ALA A 759 -8.31 -39.05 -4.40
C ALA A 759 -9.34 -38.61 -5.46
N ASP A 760 -10.41 -39.38 -5.65
CA ASP A 760 -11.50 -39.05 -6.57
C ASP A 760 -12.29 -37.83 -6.10
N ASP A 761 -12.64 -37.78 -4.81
CA ASP A 761 -13.38 -36.65 -4.24
C ASP A 761 -12.52 -35.37 -4.30
N ALA A 762 -11.23 -35.48 -3.96
CA ALA A 762 -10.31 -34.36 -4.09
C ALA A 762 -10.20 -33.87 -5.56
N TYR A 763 -10.20 -34.79 -6.52
CA TYR A 763 -10.23 -34.44 -7.94
C TYR A 763 -11.53 -33.75 -8.36
N LEU A 764 -12.70 -34.20 -7.88
CA LEU A 764 -13.99 -33.57 -8.17
C LEU A 764 -14.03 -32.12 -7.66
N ILE A 765 -13.53 -31.86 -6.45
CA ILE A 765 -13.39 -30.49 -5.94
C ILE A 765 -12.44 -29.67 -6.82
N LEU A 766 -11.27 -30.20 -7.18
CA LEU A 766 -10.33 -29.51 -8.09
C LEU A 766 -10.95 -29.19 -9.44
N ARG A 767 -11.80 -30.08 -9.96
CA ARG A 767 -12.54 -29.89 -11.21
C ARG A 767 -13.59 -28.79 -11.05
N GLY A 768 -14.33 -28.78 -9.94
CA GLY A 768 -15.31 -27.76 -9.60
C GLY A 768 -14.71 -26.37 -9.42
N ALA A 769 -13.54 -26.29 -8.79
CA ALA A 769 -12.83 -25.04 -8.53
C ALA A 769 -12.46 -24.28 -9.82
N ARG A 770 -12.29 -24.99 -10.95
CA ARG A 770 -11.95 -24.36 -12.25
C ARG A 770 -13.02 -23.40 -12.74
N THR A 771 -14.28 -23.64 -12.38
CA THR A 771 -15.41 -22.79 -12.76
C THR A 771 -15.91 -21.92 -11.62
N LEU A 772 -15.21 -21.90 -10.46
CA LEU A 772 -15.64 -21.17 -9.26
C LEU A 772 -15.97 -19.70 -9.56
N ALA A 773 -15.01 -18.97 -10.15
CA ALA A 773 -15.18 -17.55 -10.44
C ALA A 773 -16.38 -17.29 -11.38
N SER A 774 -16.46 -18.00 -12.50
CA SER A 774 -17.56 -17.84 -13.46
C SER A 774 -18.91 -18.22 -12.87
N ARG A 775 -18.98 -19.26 -12.03
CA ARG A 775 -20.23 -19.64 -11.35
C ARG A 775 -20.64 -18.57 -10.34
N LEU A 776 -19.71 -18.08 -9.51
CA LEU A 776 -20.01 -17.04 -8.52
C LEU A 776 -20.47 -15.73 -9.17
N ASP A 777 -19.87 -15.32 -10.30
CA ASP A 777 -20.34 -14.16 -11.07
C ASP A 777 -21.82 -14.29 -11.47
N VAL A 778 -22.25 -15.48 -11.88
CA VAL A 778 -23.65 -15.76 -12.24
C VAL A 778 -24.52 -15.81 -10.99
N HIS A 779 -24.12 -16.57 -9.96
CA HIS A 779 -24.85 -16.67 -8.71
C HIS A 779 -25.12 -15.30 -8.08
N GLU A 780 -24.10 -14.45 -7.97
CA GLU A 780 -24.22 -13.10 -7.45
C GLU A 780 -25.21 -12.26 -8.26
N ARG A 781 -25.04 -12.22 -9.58
CA ARG A 781 -25.91 -11.43 -10.46
C ARG A 781 -27.38 -11.84 -10.34
N GLN A 782 -27.66 -13.14 -10.31
CA GLN A 782 -29.03 -13.66 -10.25
C GLN A 782 -29.63 -13.50 -8.85
N ALA A 783 -28.86 -13.75 -7.79
CA ALA A 783 -29.32 -13.54 -6.43
C ALA A 783 -29.63 -12.08 -6.14
N LEU A 784 -28.81 -11.15 -6.65
CA LEU A 784 -29.08 -9.72 -6.52
C LEU A 784 -30.35 -9.29 -7.26
N ALA A 785 -30.57 -9.80 -8.48
CA ALA A 785 -31.79 -9.53 -9.24
C ALA A 785 -33.04 -10.04 -8.50
N ILE A 786 -33.00 -11.27 -7.97
CA ILE A 786 -34.10 -11.85 -7.19
C ILE A 786 -34.27 -11.10 -5.86
N ALA A 787 -33.20 -10.72 -5.17
CA ALA A 787 -33.26 -9.97 -3.93
C ALA A 787 -33.95 -8.61 -4.12
N GLN A 788 -33.59 -7.88 -5.18
CA GLN A 788 -34.21 -6.60 -5.53
C GLN A 788 -35.67 -6.76 -5.93
N TRP A 789 -36.00 -7.82 -6.69
CA TRP A 789 -37.38 -8.15 -7.02
C TRP A 789 -38.22 -8.50 -5.79
N LEU A 790 -37.67 -9.26 -4.84
CA LEU A 790 -38.32 -9.61 -3.57
C LEU A 790 -38.57 -8.38 -2.69
N GLN A 791 -37.69 -7.37 -2.68
CA GLN A 791 -37.86 -6.14 -1.90
C GLN A 791 -39.14 -5.37 -2.23
N VAL A 792 -39.70 -5.54 -3.45
CA VAL A 792 -40.92 -4.85 -3.88
C VAL A 792 -42.18 -5.73 -3.85
N GLN A 793 -42.08 -6.99 -3.40
CA GLN A 793 -43.24 -7.87 -3.32
C GLN A 793 -44.05 -7.62 -2.03
N PRO A 794 -45.38 -7.49 -2.10
CA PRO A 794 -46.20 -7.22 -0.92
C PRO A 794 -46.19 -8.38 0.10
N GLN A 795 -45.85 -9.60 -0.32
CA GLN A 795 -45.75 -10.78 0.54
C GLN A 795 -44.46 -10.81 1.37
N VAL A 796 -43.46 -10.00 1.00
CA VAL A 796 -42.14 -9.98 1.59
C VAL A 796 -42.04 -8.79 2.55
N LYS A 797 -41.63 -9.08 3.79
CA LYS A 797 -41.42 -8.07 4.83
C LYS A 797 -40.05 -7.43 4.72
N ARG A 798 -39.02 -8.24 4.46
CA ARG A 798 -37.63 -7.81 4.25
C ARG A 798 -36.78 -8.92 3.63
N VAL A 799 -35.69 -8.51 3.00
CA VAL A 799 -34.70 -9.39 2.36
C VAL A 799 -33.37 -9.27 3.09
N PHE A 800 -32.71 -10.42 3.31
CA PHE A 800 -31.40 -10.53 3.94
C PHE A 800 -30.38 -10.93 2.86
N HIS A 801 -29.49 -9.99 2.52
CA HIS A 801 -28.36 -10.22 1.62
C HIS A 801 -27.27 -9.16 1.85
N PRO A 802 -25.99 -9.52 2.11
CA PRO A 802 -24.94 -8.57 2.49
C PRO A 802 -24.67 -7.44 1.48
N ALA A 803 -24.84 -7.72 0.19
CA ALA A 803 -24.58 -6.76 -0.87
C ALA A 803 -25.72 -5.73 -1.08
N LEU A 804 -26.85 -5.86 -0.38
CA LEU A 804 -27.90 -4.83 -0.41
C LEU A 804 -27.49 -3.63 0.45
N PRO A 805 -27.67 -2.37 -0.01
CA PRO A 805 -27.30 -1.17 0.75
C PRO A 805 -27.99 -1.04 2.11
N GLU A 806 -29.19 -1.60 2.25
CA GLU A 806 -29.97 -1.57 3.50
C GLU A 806 -29.47 -2.59 4.54
N HIS A 807 -28.59 -3.51 4.16
CA HIS A 807 -28.04 -4.50 5.07
C HIS A 807 -27.17 -3.80 6.14
N PRO A 808 -27.36 -4.05 7.45
CA PRO A 808 -26.59 -3.36 8.50
C PRO A 808 -25.07 -3.53 8.37
N GLY A 809 -24.63 -4.67 7.83
CA GLY A 809 -23.22 -4.96 7.56
C GLY A 809 -22.70 -4.48 6.19
N HIS A 810 -23.47 -3.78 5.37
CA HIS A 810 -23.08 -3.49 3.97
C HIS A 810 -21.70 -2.81 3.84
N ALA A 811 -21.36 -1.90 4.74
CA ALA A 811 -20.06 -1.24 4.75
C ALA A 811 -18.90 -2.23 5.01
N LEU A 812 -19.09 -3.20 5.90
CA LEU A 812 -18.12 -4.28 6.15
C LEU A 812 -18.00 -5.19 4.93
N TRP A 813 -19.13 -5.55 4.31
CA TRP A 813 -19.12 -6.33 3.07
C TRP A 813 -18.28 -5.63 1.98
N LYS A 814 -18.56 -4.35 1.71
CA LYS A 814 -17.84 -3.57 0.71
C LYS A 814 -16.35 -3.41 1.01
N ARG A 815 -15.97 -3.38 2.30
CA ARG A 815 -14.59 -3.25 2.76
C ARG A 815 -13.81 -4.56 2.59
N ASP A 816 -14.42 -5.68 2.99
CA ASP A 816 -13.68 -6.92 3.24
C ASP A 816 -13.92 -8.03 2.20
N PHE A 817 -14.98 -7.91 1.38
CA PHE A 817 -15.36 -8.90 0.39
C PHE A 817 -15.10 -8.42 -1.04
N SER A 818 -14.80 -9.35 -1.94
CA SER A 818 -14.57 -9.08 -3.37
C SER A 818 -15.79 -9.34 -4.27
N GLY A 819 -16.93 -9.74 -3.68
CA GLY A 819 -18.20 -10.02 -4.36
C GLY A 819 -19.22 -10.69 -3.44
N SER A 820 -20.29 -11.23 -4.02
CA SER A 820 -21.31 -12.02 -3.33
C SER A 820 -21.49 -13.40 -3.96
N ASN A 821 -22.51 -14.15 -3.52
CA ASN A 821 -22.86 -15.46 -4.05
C ASN A 821 -24.39 -15.60 -4.21
N GLY A 822 -24.86 -16.83 -4.35
CA GLY A 822 -26.25 -17.17 -4.67
C GLY A 822 -27.19 -17.27 -3.46
N LEU A 823 -26.69 -17.04 -2.24
CA LEU A 823 -27.49 -17.21 -1.03
C LEU A 823 -28.22 -15.91 -0.65
N LEU A 824 -29.53 -16.00 -0.46
CA LEU A 824 -30.34 -14.94 0.12
C LEU A 824 -31.47 -15.53 0.95
N SER A 825 -32.01 -14.74 1.88
CA SER A 825 -33.18 -15.11 2.67
C SER A 825 -34.19 -13.96 2.64
N PHE A 826 -35.46 -14.27 2.86
CA PHE A 826 -36.47 -13.24 3.03
C PHE A 826 -37.50 -13.64 4.08
N GLU A 827 -37.92 -12.66 4.87
CA GLU A 827 -38.99 -12.81 5.86
C GLU A 827 -40.34 -12.55 5.18
N LEU A 828 -41.31 -13.43 5.39
CA LEU A 828 -42.68 -13.24 4.90
C LEU A 828 -43.45 -12.23 5.76
N ASN A 829 -44.41 -11.51 5.17
CA ASN A 829 -45.33 -10.65 5.91
C ASN A 829 -46.35 -11.46 6.74
N SER A 830 -46.72 -12.65 6.28
CA SER A 830 -47.60 -13.56 7.01
C SER A 830 -46.84 -14.35 8.07
N ALA A 831 -47.43 -14.49 9.27
CA ALA A 831 -46.95 -15.39 10.32
C ALA A 831 -47.56 -16.81 10.22
N ASP A 832 -48.44 -17.06 9.25
CA ASP A 832 -49.12 -18.35 9.07
C ASP A 832 -48.15 -19.43 8.55
N GLY A 833 -47.91 -20.47 9.36
CA GLY A 833 -47.11 -21.62 8.96
C GLY A 833 -47.68 -22.36 7.73
N GLY A 834 -49.01 -22.40 7.58
CA GLY A 834 -49.64 -23.03 6.42
C GLY A 834 -49.41 -22.23 5.13
N TYR A 835 -49.27 -20.90 5.22
CA TYR A 835 -48.94 -20.06 4.06
C TYR A 835 -47.56 -20.42 3.50
N VAL A 836 -46.54 -20.54 4.36
CA VAL A 836 -45.19 -20.83 3.88
C VAL A 836 -45.05 -22.25 3.33
N GLU A 837 -45.77 -23.22 3.89
CA GLU A 837 -45.87 -24.58 3.33
C GLU A 837 -46.44 -24.55 1.91
N ARG A 838 -47.59 -23.90 1.71
CA ARG A 838 -48.20 -23.76 0.38
C ARG A 838 -47.32 -22.98 -0.59
N PHE A 839 -46.59 -21.97 -0.12
CA PHE A 839 -45.64 -21.21 -0.92
C PHE A 839 -44.53 -22.13 -1.45
N ILE A 840 -43.89 -22.90 -0.55
CA ILE A 840 -42.79 -23.81 -0.90
C ILE A 840 -43.28 -24.94 -1.80
N ASP A 841 -44.41 -25.58 -1.46
CA ASP A 841 -44.99 -26.68 -2.23
C ASP A 841 -45.51 -26.25 -3.62
N GLY A 842 -45.73 -24.95 -3.81
CA GLY A 842 -46.12 -24.36 -5.10
C GLY A 842 -44.96 -24.11 -6.07
N LEU A 843 -43.71 -24.20 -5.61
CA LEU A 843 -42.51 -24.02 -6.44
C LEU A 843 -42.27 -25.27 -7.31
N GLN A 844 -41.80 -25.06 -8.54
CA GLN A 844 -41.54 -26.13 -9.51
C GLN A 844 -40.06 -26.21 -9.93
N LEU A 845 -39.30 -25.12 -9.80
CA LEU A 845 -37.89 -25.04 -10.15
C LEU A 845 -37.00 -25.10 -8.91
N PHE A 846 -37.35 -24.35 -7.86
CA PHE A 846 -36.60 -24.42 -6.60
C PHE A 846 -36.81 -25.77 -5.92
N GLY A 847 -35.74 -26.56 -5.81
CA GLY A 847 -35.78 -27.84 -5.11
C GLY A 847 -35.79 -27.68 -3.59
N LEU A 848 -36.69 -28.38 -2.88
CA LEU A 848 -36.68 -28.40 -1.42
C LEU A 848 -35.47 -29.18 -0.90
N GLY A 849 -34.47 -28.48 -0.33
CA GLY A 849 -33.22 -29.09 0.11
C GLY A 849 -32.41 -28.23 1.07
N ALA A 850 -31.78 -28.87 2.07
CA ALA A 850 -31.02 -28.16 3.11
C ALA A 850 -29.63 -27.66 2.65
N SER A 851 -29.06 -28.21 1.57
CA SER A 851 -27.75 -27.81 1.04
C SER A 851 -27.82 -26.53 0.19
N TRP A 852 -26.73 -26.19 -0.49
CA TRP A 852 -26.56 -25.01 -1.35
C TRP A 852 -25.17 -25.04 -2.02
N GLY A 853 -24.90 -24.11 -2.93
CA GLY A 853 -23.60 -23.93 -3.58
C GLY A 853 -23.40 -24.73 -4.87
N GLY A 854 -24.40 -25.53 -5.25
CA GLY A 854 -24.46 -26.29 -6.50
C GLY A 854 -24.87 -25.43 -7.70
N PHE A 855 -25.24 -26.07 -8.81
CA PHE A 855 -25.76 -25.37 -9.99
C PHE A 855 -27.28 -25.18 -9.93
N GLU A 856 -27.98 -25.98 -9.13
CA GLU A 856 -29.43 -25.95 -8.96
C GLU A 856 -29.91 -24.94 -7.91
N SER A 857 -31.07 -24.35 -8.16
CA SER A 857 -31.77 -23.49 -7.22
C SER A 857 -32.48 -24.30 -6.14
N LEU A 858 -32.32 -23.90 -4.87
CA LEU A 858 -32.89 -24.60 -3.72
C LEU A 858 -33.68 -23.66 -2.80
N VAL A 859 -34.68 -24.21 -2.13
CA VAL A 859 -35.50 -23.53 -1.13
C VAL A 859 -35.50 -24.34 0.17
N THR A 860 -35.49 -23.64 1.30
CA THR A 860 -35.75 -24.25 2.63
C THR A 860 -36.30 -23.20 3.57
N LEU A 861 -36.99 -23.65 4.62
CA LEU A 861 -37.23 -22.82 5.80
C LEU A 861 -35.93 -22.55 6.54
N ALA A 862 -35.71 -21.29 6.91
CA ALA A 862 -34.61 -20.86 7.76
C ALA A 862 -35.06 -20.92 9.23
N ASP A 863 -34.62 -21.94 9.95
CA ASP A 863 -34.89 -22.09 11.38
C ASP A 863 -33.87 -21.34 12.22
N THR A 864 -34.32 -20.28 12.91
CA THR A 864 -33.51 -19.46 13.82
C THR A 864 -33.83 -19.71 15.29
N GLN A 865 -34.65 -20.73 15.62
CA GLN A 865 -35.11 -20.98 17.00
C GLN A 865 -33.99 -21.39 17.96
N ASP A 866 -32.89 -21.93 17.44
CA ASP A 866 -31.73 -22.34 18.25
C ASP A 866 -30.80 -21.17 18.63
N ARG A 867 -31.10 -19.95 18.16
CA ARG A 867 -30.40 -18.70 18.49
C ARG A 867 -30.91 -18.07 19.78
N GLN A 868 -30.07 -17.26 20.41
CA GLN A 868 -30.38 -16.56 21.66
C GLN A 868 -31.06 -15.20 21.44
N SER A 869 -30.87 -14.58 20.27
CA SER A 869 -31.48 -13.28 19.91
C SER A 869 -33.02 -13.29 19.99
N ALA A 870 -33.58 -12.36 20.76
CA ALA A 870 -35.03 -12.16 20.83
C ALA A 870 -35.61 -11.62 19.52
N ALA A 871 -34.83 -10.83 18.76
CA ALA A 871 -35.22 -10.34 17.45
C ALA A 871 -35.39 -11.49 16.44
N ASP A 872 -34.50 -12.49 16.51
CA ASP A 872 -34.52 -13.65 15.60
C ASP A 872 -35.69 -14.58 15.91
N ARG A 873 -36.09 -14.68 17.19
CA ARG A 873 -37.27 -15.45 17.62
C ARG A 873 -38.60 -14.76 17.31
N GLY A 874 -38.56 -13.45 17.04
CA GLY A 874 -39.74 -12.65 16.68
C GLY A 874 -40.01 -12.58 15.18
N LEU A 875 -39.25 -13.31 14.36
CA LEU A 875 -39.42 -13.31 12.90
C LEU A 875 -40.67 -14.08 12.51
N ASN A 876 -41.36 -13.56 11.49
CA ASN A 876 -42.25 -14.40 10.70
C ASN A 876 -41.44 -15.49 9.97
N PRO A 877 -42.07 -16.52 9.39
CA PRO A 877 -41.36 -17.53 8.62
C PRO A 877 -40.38 -16.92 7.61
N VAL A 878 -39.12 -17.35 7.72
CA VAL A 878 -38.04 -16.93 6.82
C VAL A 878 -37.77 -18.04 5.83
N VAL A 879 -37.79 -17.70 4.55
CA VAL A 879 -37.45 -18.61 3.46
C VAL A 879 -36.03 -18.30 3.03
N ARG A 880 -35.17 -19.33 2.99
CA ARG A 880 -33.82 -19.24 2.43
C ARG A 880 -33.81 -19.81 1.03
N LEU A 881 -33.25 -19.03 0.10
CA LEU A 881 -32.99 -19.46 -1.27
C LEU A 881 -31.49 -19.65 -1.48
N HIS A 882 -31.16 -20.70 -2.21
CA HIS A 882 -29.95 -20.76 -3.01
C HIS A 882 -30.35 -20.53 -4.46
N VAL A 883 -29.85 -19.47 -5.06
CA VAL A 883 -30.07 -19.13 -6.47
C VAL A 883 -28.97 -19.79 -7.30
N GLY A 884 -29.38 -20.74 -8.11
CA GLY A 884 -28.53 -21.55 -8.99
C GLY A 884 -28.15 -20.83 -10.28
N LEU A 885 -28.00 -21.61 -11.35
CA LEU A 885 -27.56 -21.20 -12.68
C LEU A 885 -28.67 -21.28 -13.74
N GLU A 886 -29.92 -21.49 -13.31
CA GLU A 886 -31.11 -21.39 -14.18
C GLU A 886 -31.29 -19.96 -14.69
N ASP A 887 -32.18 -19.79 -15.68
CA ASP A 887 -32.60 -18.46 -16.15
C ASP A 887 -33.32 -17.69 -15.03
N VAL A 888 -32.84 -16.48 -14.74
CA VAL A 888 -33.34 -15.67 -13.62
C VAL A 888 -34.83 -15.32 -13.75
N GLU A 889 -35.35 -15.12 -14.95
CA GLU A 889 -36.77 -14.81 -15.15
C GLU A 889 -37.64 -16.03 -14.85
N ALA A 890 -37.19 -17.23 -15.24
CA ALA A 890 -37.87 -18.48 -14.91
C ALA A 890 -37.93 -18.71 -13.37
N LEU A 891 -36.86 -18.35 -12.65
CA LEU A 891 -36.84 -18.41 -11.19
C LEU A 891 -37.81 -17.39 -10.56
N ILE A 892 -37.89 -16.18 -11.09
CA ILE A 892 -38.86 -15.16 -10.65
C ILE A 892 -40.30 -15.63 -10.90
N GLU A 893 -40.60 -16.18 -12.08
CA GLU A 893 -41.91 -16.76 -12.39
C GLU A 893 -42.28 -17.91 -11.44
N ASP A 894 -41.29 -18.70 -11.01
CA ASP A 894 -41.50 -19.75 -10.02
C ASP A 894 -41.85 -19.20 -8.64
N LEU A 895 -41.12 -18.16 -8.19
CA LEU A 895 -41.45 -17.48 -6.94
C LEU A 895 -42.84 -16.82 -6.99
N GLN A 896 -43.25 -16.27 -8.13
CA GLN A 896 -44.61 -15.75 -8.34
C GLN A 896 -45.67 -16.85 -8.21
N ARG A 897 -45.43 -18.05 -8.77
CA ARG A 897 -46.31 -19.21 -8.58
C ARG A 897 -46.41 -19.60 -7.11
N GLY A 898 -45.28 -19.65 -6.40
CA GLY A 898 -45.25 -19.89 -4.97
C GLY A 898 -46.10 -18.87 -4.20
N PHE A 899 -45.94 -17.57 -4.47
CA PHE A 899 -46.73 -16.53 -3.81
C PHE A 899 -48.23 -16.64 -4.11
N ALA A 900 -48.60 -17.01 -5.34
CA ALA A 900 -50.00 -17.26 -5.69
C ALA A 900 -50.60 -18.47 -4.96
N ALA A 901 -49.80 -19.53 -4.75
CA ALA A 901 -50.21 -20.72 -4.02
C ALA A 901 -50.36 -20.48 -2.50
N GLY A 902 -49.56 -19.57 -1.93
CA GLY A 902 -49.64 -19.18 -0.52
C GLY A 902 -51.03 -18.65 -0.11
N GLY A 903 -51.69 -17.93 -1.02
CA GLY A 903 -53.00 -17.30 -0.82
C GLY A 903 -52.90 -15.78 -0.62
N PRO A 904 -54.04 -15.07 -0.45
CA PRO A 904 -54.02 -13.65 -0.12
C PRO A 904 -53.42 -13.41 1.26
N LEU A 905 -52.76 -12.25 1.44
CA LEU A 905 -52.18 -11.80 2.71
C LEU A 905 -53.23 -11.44 3.77
#